data_AF-Q381J2-F1
#
_entry.id   AF-Q381J2-F1
#
_cell.length_a   1.000
_cell.length_b   1.000
_cell.length_c   1.000
_cell.angle_alpha   90.00
_cell.angle_beta   90.00
_cell.angle_gamma   90.00
#
_symmetry.space_group_name_H-M   'P 1'
#
loop_
_entity.id
_entity.type
_entity.pdbx_description
1 polymer ?
#
loop_
_entity_poly.entity_id
_entity_poly.type
_entity_poly.pdbx_seq_one_letter_code
_entity_poly.pdbx_strand_id
1 'polypeptide(L)'
;MSRPDKRRHRDCVVGTTKDESVRLYAFANTRPGYQVVFSPEQPLIVLKTRKSADKPRQHPCMQWSPLASLLFVQLPNTTHAMYVADTTGLPDSMEREEQVSTTVGPIVKRLANVVAKLNPHNGTMVAAGVSGVLAFKYIFMGEKTLGHTDRLVQRLLLVCPPSIHPFLALFQVMGKRVPERGYPKPEIVVVLSDVSAVNGWNEFLTDFAATSALESWSVSSNVEPSLFAAILREAGISADGTKVALETRHSAPRVYRIDFVLSAVTKRTEQQVTLSPLSSSGCGEEDMGSSPLESDDGEECEDEEEYECGDHERGLGKSEFPPVCRGVGTSEEVFGLMSLPNCKRSTCVVVEGRIMDAAATTLGTTQGRVYVTGMHEVLKCSSSGTSSVHKSIKGVAVRLRSFVKRDEQGRTSLQVTSAVFLTKNQERRSMTVCSMAQVPAYNVSEVAHAYGALLVRGRKCVLVRSLDEEYEGVRLPYLLHTSSEESSMECAERALCEHCDISPDNFYLPSYIPPTCVYEKDADTGITTSRMMYVALAVTPPAEGAGDAVEDEEDFNEPYDWFGYTRALRMLQSCADRKIVQQLQCAVRSAYDVGLYIPLKGLGVFGDDVLGVAGRRTSEVEPASGMRRPLEGLELLVVCSPGDTSGQSMQVAREHLTECVLRVGNETPRCEILQGARETMQAGKTTLVLCLQCDVDVNVFSEEQLTYWSEKGARPRLVTLLFSGVSEMILQGADDGADSASAFIYSIMLSDVLVTAEEDQQKFTSEMWGLLQLAHELNGELMLCAGIVSRRPIETPPIGKEGDGGDQTSYDESSLHEITVTCTGRPVEPSRLARLLEVAGLDECYRHAVVLWVQGEVWIASRPKSRGLLALDISSRCLTLEEGEPWEDDEGDDRAGKGEDKRQNVITVYVWATAAGRDAVRGTINTIWEPVLCTASPLPRGISEGAKVGEVDDGLPPWE
;
A
#
# COMPACT_ATOMS: atom_id res chain seq x y z
N MET A 1 -3.29 17.77 -2.50
CA MET A 1 -4.46 17.07 -1.95
C MET A 1 -4.28 16.92 -0.46
N SER A 2 -5.24 17.40 0.33
CA SER A 2 -5.31 17.07 1.76
C SER A 2 -5.51 15.56 1.94
N ARG A 3 -5.26 14.98 3.13
CA ARG A 3 -5.54 13.55 3.36
C ARG A 3 -7.01 13.14 3.10
N PRO A 4 -8.06 13.93 3.41
CA PRO A 4 -9.43 13.59 3.05
C PRO A 4 -9.67 13.76 1.55
N ASP A 5 -9.00 14.69 0.86
CA ASP A 5 -9.06 14.71 -0.61
C ASP A 5 -8.41 13.46 -1.17
N LYS A 6 -7.26 13.00 -0.63
CA LYS A 6 -6.63 11.73 -1.03
C LYS A 6 -7.55 10.55 -0.73
N ARG A 7 -8.24 10.56 0.40
CA ARG A 7 -9.19 9.52 0.82
C ARG A 7 -10.44 9.53 -0.03
N ARG A 8 -11.09 10.67 -0.23
CA ARG A 8 -12.23 10.87 -1.15
C ARG A 8 -11.84 10.53 -2.57
N HIS A 9 -10.64 10.91 -2.99
CA HIS A 9 -10.15 10.56 -4.31
C HIS A 9 -10.02 9.06 -4.41
N ARG A 10 -9.32 8.40 -3.48
CA ARG A 10 -9.20 6.95 -3.41
C ARG A 10 -10.55 6.23 -3.37
N ASP A 11 -11.44 6.64 -2.48
CA ASP A 11 -12.67 5.94 -2.13
C ASP A 11 -13.81 6.24 -3.13
N CYS A 12 -13.78 7.39 -3.81
CA CYS A 12 -14.92 7.88 -4.61
C CYS A 12 -14.57 8.47 -5.98
N VAL A 13 -13.30 8.77 -6.28
CA VAL A 13 -12.91 9.41 -7.55
C VAL A 13 -12.10 8.46 -8.43
N VAL A 14 -11.15 7.70 -7.88
CA VAL A 14 -10.40 6.65 -8.58
C VAL A 14 -11.41 5.68 -9.21
N GLY A 15 -11.29 5.43 -10.51
CA GLY A 15 -12.24 4.59 -11.24
C GLY A 15 -13.37 5.36 -11.95
N THR A 16 -13.66 6.60 -11.55
CA THR A 16 -14.84 7.36 -12.00
C THR A 16 -14.55 8.31 -13.17
N THR A 17 -15.61 8.91 -13.73
CA THR A 17 -15.52 9.97 -14.75
C THR A 17 -14.87 11.25 -14.22
N LYS A 18 -14.97 11.51 -12.90
CA LYS A 18 -14.37 12.66 -12.20
C LYS A 18 -12.89 12.47 -11.89
N ASP A 19 -12.33 11.31 -12.21
CA ASP A 19 -10.91 11.01 -12.07
C ASP A 19 -10.08 11.84 -13.03
N GLU A 20 -9.53 12.94 -12.52
CA GLU A 20 -8.56 13.78 -13.21
C GLU A 20 -7.13 13.22 -13.13
N SER A 21 -6.92 11.94 -12.83
CA SER A 21 -5.59 11.32 -12.92
C SER A 21 -5.27 10.79 -14.32
N VAL A 22 -3.98 10.56 -14.59
CA VAL A 22 -3.56 9.78 -15.76
C VAL A 22 -3.96 8.34 -15.51
N ARG A 23 -4.79 7.77 -16.38
CA ARG A 23 -5.35 6.43 -16.22
C ARG A 23 -4.41 5.43 -16.88
N LEU A 24 -4.05 4.38 -16.15
CA LEU A 24 -3.19 3.33 -16.67
C LEU A 24 -4.03 2.08 -16.97
N TYR A 25 -3.96 1.60 -18.20
CA TYR A 25 -4.54 0.33 -18.61
C TYR A 25 -3.45 -0.64 -19.05
N ALA A 26 -3.74 -1.93 -18.99
CA ALA A 26 -2.84 -3.02 -19.33
C ALA A 26 -3.59 -4.07 -20.14
N PHE A 27 -3.17 -4.33 -21.37
CA PHE A 27 -3.54 -5.52 -22.12
C PHE A 27 -2.71 -6.70 -21.63
N ALA A 28 -3.31 -7.76 -21.08
CA ALA A 28 -2.60 -8.95 -20.64
C ALA A 28 -3.36 -10.23 -21.01
N ASN A 29 -2.65 -11.35 -21.23
CA ASN A 29 -3.23 -12.67 -21.49
C ASN A 29 -3.02 -13.66 -20.31
N THR A 30 -2.94 -13.13 -19.08
CA THR A 30 -2.67 -13.90 -17.85
C THR A 30 -3.68 -15.01 -17.57
N ARG A 31 -3.24 -16.08 -16.89
CA ARG A 31 -4.07 -17.23 -16.48
C ARG A 31 -5.07 -16.85 -15.36
N PRO A 32 -6.25 -17.50 -15.27
CA PRO A 32 -7.11 -17.37 -14.09
C PRO A 32 -6.36 -17.74 -12.80
N GLY A 33 -6.44 -16.89 -11.77
CA GLY A 33 -5.83 -17.14 -10.44
C GLY A 33 -4.46 -16.50 -10.21
N TYR A 34 -3.83 -15.90 -11.22
CA TYR A 34 -2.55 -15.20 -11.05
C TYR A 34 -2.77 -13.77 -10.51
N GLN A 35 -2.13 -13.40 -9.40
CA GLN A 35 -2.07 -12.01 -8.97
C GLN A 35 -1.09 -11.25 -9.88
N VAL A 36 -1.61 -10.29 -10.64
CA VAL A 36 -0.80 -9.56 -11.61
C VAL A 36 -0.16 -8.36 -10.93
N VAL A 37 1.10 -8.49 -10.50
CA VAL A 37 1.94 -7.36 -10.11
C VAL A 37 2.59 -6.81 -11.38
N PHE A 38 2.33 -5.55 -11.72
CA PHE A 38 2.87 -4.90 -12.90
C PHE A 38 4.13 -4.10 -12.53
N SER A 39 5.31 -4.71 -12.61
CA SER A 39 6.60 -4.00 -12.66
C SER A 39 7.40 -4.58 -13.84
N PRO A 40 7.19 -4.05 -15.06
CA PRO A 40 7.66 -4.70 -16.27
C PRO A 40 9.08 -4.30 -16.68
N GLU A 41 9.81 -5.26 -17.25
CA GLU A 41 11.02 -5.08 -18.04
C GLU A 41 10.67 -4.83 -19.51
N GLN A 42 11.26 -3.80 -20.10
CA GLN A 42 11.07 -3.38 -21.49
C GLN A 42 9.59 -3.33 -21.95
N PRO A 43 8.64 -2.78 -21.16
CA PRO A 43 7.24 -2.73 -21.55
C PRO A 43 7.01 -1.85 -22.79
N LEU A 44 5.96 -2.16 -23.54
CA LEU A 44 5.40 -1.22 -24.50
C LEU A 44 4.32 -0.35 -23.81
N ILE A 45 4.54 0.97 -23.79
CA ILE A 45 3.65 1.95 -23.16
C ILE A 45 3.09 2.89 -24.23
N VAL A 46 1.81 2.79 -24.52
CA VAL A 46 1.13 3.69 -25.46
C VAL A 46 0.63 4.93 -24.74
N LEU A 47 1.01 6.12 -25.21
CA LEU A 47 0.51 7.39 -24.71
C LEU A 47 -0.68 7.89 -25.54
N LYS A 48 -1.85 8.02 -24.91
CA LYS A 48 -3.09 8.50 -25.52
C LYS A 48 -3.52 9.84 -24.91
N THR A 49 -3.60 10.89 -25.73
CA THR A 49 -3.89 12.26 -25.27
C THR A 49 -5.20 12.86 -25.76
N ARG A 50 -5.69 12.48 -26.94
CA ARG A 50 -6.88 13.10 -27.56
C ARG A 50 -8.07 12.13 -27.68
N LYS A 51 -9.29 12.63 -27.42
CA LYS A 51 -10.54 11.91 -27.68
C LYS A 51 -10.80 11.79 -29.18
N SER A 52 -11.42 10.69 -29.61
CA SER A 52 -11.90 10.57 -30.99
C SER A 52 -13.04 11.58 -31.21
N ALA A 53 -12.87 12.52 -32.14
CA ALA A 53 -13.86 13.57 -32.40
C ALA A 53 -15.23 13.01 -32.84
N ASP A 54 -15.23 11.90 -33.61
CA ASP A 54 -16.42 11.42 -34.33
C ASP A 54 -17.17 10.24 -33.68
N LYS A 55 -16.84 9.84 -32.44
CA LYS A 55 -17.46 8.65 -31.82
C LYS A 55 -17.87 8.90 -30.36
N PRO A 56 -19.09 8.51 -29.95
CA PRO A 56 -19.49 8.56 -28.53
C PRO A 56 -18.54 7.71 -27.67
N ARG A 57 -18.35 8.13 -26.40
CA ARG A 57 -17.53 7.53 -25.33
C ARG A 57 -16.96 6.12 -25.66
N GLN A 58 -15.87 6.05 -26.41
CA GLN A 58 -15.17 4.79 -26.73
C GLN A 58 -14.09 4.51 -25.68
N HIS A 59 -13.93 3.25 -25.27
CA HIS A 59 -12.85 2.84 -24.35
C HIS A 59 -11.47 3.28 -24.87
N PRO A 60 -10.58 3.84 -24.03
CA PRO A 60 -9.28 4.36 -24.48
C PRO A 60 -8.42 3.31 -25.18
N CYS A 61 -8.46 2.07 -24.70
CA CYS A 61 -7.74 0.93 -25.28
C CYS A 61 -8.28 0.40 -26.61
N MET A 62 -9.52 0.71 -27.03
CA MET A 62 -10.13 0.07 -28.22
C MET A 62 -9.32 0.25 -29.51
N GLN A 63 -8.77 1.44 -29.73
CA GLN A 63 -7.95 1.75 -30.90
C GLN A 63 -6.65 0.91 -30.96
N TRP A 64 -6.18 0.44 -29.81
CA TRP A 64 -4.90 -0.24 -29.64
C TRP A 64 -5.03 -1.76 -29.50
N SER A 65 -6.27 -2.28 -29.49
CA SER A 65 -6.55 -3.72 -29.48
C SER A 65 -5.89 -4.50 -30.63
N PRO A 66 -5.85 -3.97 -31.89
CA PRO A 66 -5.14 -4.65 -32.97
C PRO A 66 -3.63 -4.74 -32.74
N LEU A 67 -3.00 -3.69 -32.18
CA LEU A 67 -1.57 -3.69 -31.82
C LEU A 67 -1.29 -4.76 -30.75
N ALA A 68 -2.10 -4.79 -29.70
CA ALA A 68 -1.98 -5.79 -28.64
C ALA A 68 -2.13 -7.21 -29.21
N SER A 69 -3.08 -7.42 -30.14
CA SER A 69 -3.29 -8.73 -30.77
C SER A 69 -2.05 -9.19 -31.54
N LEU A 70 -1.42 -8.31 -32.32
CA LEU A 70 -0.18 -8.61 -33.04
C LEU A 70 0.99 -8.87 -32.07
N LEU A 71 1.08 -8.09 -30.99
CA LEU A 71 2.11 -8.25 -29.96
C LEU A 71 2.02 -9.62 -29.29
N PHE A 72 0.84 -10.01 -28.80
CA PHE A 72 0.68 -11.26 -28.07
C PHE A 72 0.81 -12.51 -28.96
N VAL A 73 0.67 -12.36 -30.29
CA VAL A 73 1.02 -13.42 -31.27
C VAL A 73 2.53 -13.66 -31.33
N GLN A 74 3.36 -12.63 -31.14
CA GLN A 74 4.82 -12.75 -31.13
C GLN A 74 5.40 -13.37 -29.84
N LEU A 75 4.54 -13.65 -28.85
CA LEU A 75 4.93 -14.25 -27.56
C LEU A 75 6.06 -13.46 -26.86
N PRO A 76 5.83 -12.18 -26.49
CA PRO A 76 6.89 -11.32 -25.95
C PRO A 76 7.53 -11.89 -24.68
N ASN A 77 8.79 -11.52 -24.45
CA ASN A 77 9.75 -11.97 -23.41
C ASN A 77 9.27 -12.18 -21.97
N THR A 78 8.04 -11.86 -21.62
CA THR A 78 7.68 -11.77 -20.22
C THR A 78 6.19 -11.89 -20.05
N THR A 79 5.73 -12.11 -18.82
CA THR A 79 4.33 -12.13 -18.39
C THR A 79 3.58 -10.79 -18.61
N HIS A 80 4.08 -9.93 -19.50
CA HIS A 80 3.87 -8.50 -19.56
C HIS A 80 2.62 -8.08 -20.29
N ALA A 81 2.09 -6.99 -19.74
CA ALA A 81 1.07 -6.24 -20.39
C ALA A 81 1.65 -5.23 -21.39
N MET A 82 0.88 -4.95 -22.44
CA MET A 82 1.02 -3.69 -23.17
C MET A 82 0.21 -2.63 -22.44
N TYR A 83 0.85 -1.52 -22.08
CA TYR A 83 0.21 -0.47 -21.29
C TYR A 83 -0.39 0.62 -22.18
N VAL A 84 -1.47 1.23 -21.72
CA VAL A 84 -2.03 2.46 -22.29
C VAL A 84 -2.11 3.49 -21.18
N ALA A 85 -1.26 4.51 -21.24
CA ALA A 85 -1.34 5.70 -20.41
C ALA A 85 -2.31 6.70 -21.06
N ASP A 86 -3.49 6.84 -20.49
CA ASP A 86 -4.59 7.66 -21.01
C ASP A 86 -4.69 8.98 -20.23
N THR A 87 -4.44 10.08 -20.94
CA THR A 87 -4.58 11.45 -20.41
C THR A 87 -5.84 12.14 -20.94
N THR A 88 -6.68 11.45 -21.73
CA THR A 88 -7.87 12.06 -22.36
C THR A 88 -8.95 12.46 -21.36
N GLY A 89 -8.90 11.93 -20.13
CA GLY A 89 -9.79 12.32 -19.03
C GLY A 89 -9.44 13.65 -18.38
N LEU A 90 -8.28 14.24 -18.68
CA LEU A 90 -7.83 15.50 -18.07
C LEU A 90 -8.56 16.72 -18.66
N PRO A 91 -8.72 17.81 -17.89
CA PRO A 91 -9.35 19.04 -18.38
C PRO A 91 -8.56 19.73 -19.50
N ASP A 92 -9.27 20.32 -20.46
CA ASP A 92 -8.69 21.06 -21.61
C ASP A 92 -7.84 22.27 -21.18
N SER A 93 -8.07 22.81 -19.97
CA SER A 93 -7.24 23.87 -19.39
C SER A 93 -5.80 23.42 -19.14
N MET A 94 -5.60 22.18 -18.68
CA MET A 94 -4.28 21.60 -18.47
C MET A 94 -3.55 21.35 -19.79
N GLU A 95 -4.29 20.98 -20.85
CA GLU A 95 -3.69 20.78 -22.18
C GLU A 95 -3.20 22.11 -22.76
N ARG A 96 -3.97 23.19 -22.59
CA ARG A 96 -3.56 24.55 -22.95
C ARG A 96 -2.31 25.00 -22.19
N GLU A 97 -2.27 24.78 -20.87
CA GLU A 97 -1.10 25.13 -20.04
C GLU A 97 0.16 24.36 -20.48
N GLU A 98 0.02 23.07 -20.83
CA GLU A 98 1.14 22.23 -21.26
C GLU A 98 1.73 22.67 -22.61
N GLN A 99 0.89 23.19 -23.52
CA GLN A 99 1.30 23.70 -24.83
C GLN A 99 2.02 25.06 -24.76
N VAL A 100 1.62 25.93 -23.83
CA VAL A 100 2.22 27.28 -23.67
C VAL A 100 3.51 27.21 -22.83
N SER A 101 3.59 26.31 -21.85
CA SER A 101 4.70 26.26 -20.90
C SER A 101 5.97 25.64 -21.49
N THR A 102 7.09 26.39 -21.39
CA THR A 102 8.46 25.92 -21.66
C THR A 102 9.02 25.00 -20.56
N THR A 103 8.25 24.74 -19.50
CA THR A 103 8.60 23.83 -18.40
C THR A 103 7.62 22.66 -18.33
N VAL A 104 7.89 21.68 -17.46
CA VAL A 104 7.00 20.52 -17.25
C VAL A 104 5.67 21.01 -16.66
N GLY A 105 4.60 20.89 -17.44
CA GLY A 105 3.26 21.27 -17.02
C GLY A 105 2.56 20.18 -16.19
N PRO A 106 1.26 20.37 -15.89
CA PRO A 106 0.50 19.47 -15.04
C PRO A 106 0.30 18.08 -15.65
N ILE A 107 0.19 17.96 -16.98
CA ILE A 107 -0.05 16.67 -17.64
C ILE A 107 1.21 15.81 -17.53
N VAL A 108 2.37 16.36 -17.90
CA VAL A 108 3.63 15.62 -17.85
C VAL A 108 3.99 15.25 -16.41
N LYS A 109 3.75 16.12 -15.42
CA LYS A 109 3.93 15.79 -13.99
C LYS A 109 3.08 14.60 -13.55
N ARG A 110 1.80 14.56 -13.94
CA ARG A 110 0.90 13.44 -13.59
C ARG A 110 1.31 12.16 -14.31
N LEU A 111 1.68 12.24 -15.59
CA LEU A 111 2.20 11.11 -16.35
C LEU A 111 3.46 10.54 -15.69
N ALA A 112 4.42 11.40 -15.35
CA ALA A 112 5.66 11.00 -14.69
C ALA A 112 5.43 10.30 -13.36
N ASN A 113 4.49 10.79 -12.56
CA ASN A 113 4.12 10.13 -11.30
C ASN A 113 3.52 8.74 -11.52
N VAL A 114 2.68 8.56 -12.55
CA VAL A 114 2.07 7.25 -12.84
C VAL A 114 3.10 6.27 -13.40
N VAL A 115 3.96 6.71 -14.32
CA VAL A 115 5.02 5.86 -14.89
C VAL A 115 6.06 5.50 -13.82
N ALA A 116 6.47 6.44 -12.97
CA ALA A 116 7.41 6.15 -11.87
C ALA A 116 6.83 5.14 -10.86
N LYS A 117 5.51 5.16 -10.62
CA LYS A 117 4.84 4.15 -9.76
C LYS A 117 4.71 2.79 -10.42
N LEU A 118 4.56 2.75 -11.76
CA LEU A 118 4.65 1.50 -12.53
C LEU A 118 6.07 0.93 -12.47
N ASN A 119 7.07 1.80 -12.31
CA ASN A 119 8.50 1.48 -12.27
C ASN A 119 8.93 0.55 -13.42
N PRO A 120 8.66 0.93 -14.69
CA PRO A 120 9.15 0.15 -15.82
C PRO A 120 10.66 0.27 -15.93
N HIS A 121 11.33 -0.77 -16.44
CA HIS A 121 12.75 -0.72 -16.78
C HIS A 121 12.91 -0.72 -18.30
N ASN A 122 13.67 0.22 -18.87
CA ASN A 122 13.94 0.29 -20.30
C ASN A 122 12.68 0.26 -21.20
N GLY A 123 11.59 0.89 -20.77
CA GLY A 123 10.33 0.88 -21.50
C GLY A 123 10.43 1.50 -22.90
N THR A 124 9.57 1.04 -23.80
CA THR A 124 9.34 1.63 -25.12
C THR A 124 8.02 2.40 -25.10
N MET A 125 8.09 3.73 -25.21
CA MET A 125 6.90 4.58 -25.29
C MET A 125 6.47 4.81 -26.74
N VAL A 126 5.22 4.51 -27.06
CA VAL A 126 4.62 4.73 -28.39
C VAL A 126 3.67 5.91 -28.32
N ALA A 127 3.89 6.93 -29.15
CA ALA A 127 3.07 8.13 -29.21
C ALA A 127 2.65 8.44 -30.65
N ALA A 128 1.36 8.33 -30.94
CA ALA A 128 0.81 8.52 -32.28
C ALA A 128 0.18 9.91 -32.49
N GLY A 129 0.51 10.55 -33.60
CA GLY A 129 -0.03 11.84 -34.00
C GLY A 129 0.29 12.93 -32.98
N VAL A 130 -0.75 13.58 -32.47
CA VAL A 130 -0.63 14.73 -31.54
C VAL A 130 -0.01 14.36 -30.19
N SER A 131 -0.03 13.09 -29.76
CA SER A 131 0.60 12.70 -28.49
C SER A 131 2.12 12.72 -28.54
N GLY A 132 2.73 12.78 -29.73
CA GLY A 132 4.18 12.78 -29.92
C GLY A 132 4.90 13.92 -29.20
N VAL A 133 4.32 15.12 -29.21
CA VAL A 133 4.91 16.31 -28.56
C VAL A 133 4.97 16.13 -27.04
N LEU A 134 3.91 15.59 -26.45
CA LEU A 134 3.84 15.31 -25.01
C LEU A 134 4.82 14.21 -24.58
N ALA A 135 4.93 13.14 -25.37
CA ALA A 135 5.86 12.04 -25.11
C ALA A 135 7.32 12.51 -25.21
N PHE A 136 7.64 13.33 -26.21
CA PHE A 136 8.95 13.94 -26.36
C PHE A 136 9.30 14.83 -25.16
N LYS A 137 8.36 15.69 -24.73
CA LYS A 137 8.52 16.53 -23.53
C LYS A 137 8.72 15.69 -22.26
N TYR A 138 7.98 14.57 -22.12
CA TYR A 138 8.13 13.66 -20.98
C TYR A 138 9.54 13.07 -20.89
N ILE A 139 10.07 12.49 -21.96
CA ILE A 139 11.36 11.80 -21.95
C ILE A 139 12.54 12.72 -21.60
N PHE A 140 12.53 13.95 -22.11
CA PHE A 140 13.66 14.87 -21.90
C PHE A 140 13.52 15.78 -20.70
N MET A 141 12.31 16.01 -20.20
CA MET A 141 12.09 17.01 -19.14
C MET A 141 11.27 16.49 -17.97
N GLY A 142 10.39 15.51 -18.20
CA GLY A 142 9.39 15.06 -17.24
C GLY A 142 9.75 13.77 -16.51
N GLU A 143 10.68 12.97 -17.04
CA GLU A 143 11.11 11.74 -16.39
C GLU A 143 11.79 12.02 -15.05
N LYS A 144 11.44 11.23 -14.04
CA LYS A 144 11.94 11.41 -12.69
C LYS A 144 13.31 10.71 -12.59
N THR A 145 14.40 11.47 -12.72
CA THR A 145 15.77 10.94 -12.62
C THR A 145 16.18 10.63 -11.17
N LEU A 146 15.62 11.37 -10.21
CA LEU A 146 15.91 11.22 -8.79
C LEU A 146 15.41 9.87 -8.25
N GLY A 147 16.34 8.91 -8.11
CA GLY A 147 16.13 7.61 -7.48
C GLY A 147 16.31 6.38 -8.39
N HIS A 148 16.55 6.56 -9.69
CA HIS A 148 16.76 5.45 -10.63
C HIS A 148 18.13 5.57 -11.30
N THR A 149 18.90 4.48 -11.32
CA THR A 149 20.18 4.41 -12.06
C THR A 149 19.98 4.23 -13.57
N ASP A 150 18.78 3.82 -13.98
CA ASP A 150 18.39 3.52 -15.36
C ASP A 150 17.13 4.29 -15.78
N ARG A 151 16.82 4.25 -17.09
CA ARG A 151 15.63 4.89 -17.67
C ARG A 151 14.36 4.08 -17.42
N LEU A 152 13.30 4.77 -17.03
CA LEU A 152 11.94 4.23 -17.06
C LEU A 152 11.51 4.00 -18.51
N VAL A 153 11.88 4.92 -19.40
CA VAL A 153 11.63 4.83 -20.84
C VAL A 153 12.92 5.04 -21.61
N GLN A 154 13.45 3.97 -22.17
CA GLN A 154 14.67 4.00 -22.96
C GLN A 154 14.39 4.43 -24.41
N ARG A 155 13.28 3.98 -24.99
CA ARG A 155 12.98 4.19 -26.41
C ARG A 155 11.67 4.95 -26.62
N LEU A 156 11.70 5.95 -27.50
CA LEU A 156 10.52 6.71 -27.95
C LEU A 156 10.19 6.39 -29.40
N LEU A 157 8.97 5.89 -29.66
CA LEU A 157 8.41 5.75 -31.00
C LEU A 157 7.41 6.87 -31.28
N LEU A 158 7.81 7.81 -32.14
CA LEU A 158 6.94 8.85 -32.68
C LEU A 158 6.25 8.34 -33.95
N VAL A 159 4.95 8.09 -33.87
CA VAL A 159 4.18 7.48 -34.98
C VAL A 159 3.34 8.53 -35.67
N CYS A 160 3.64 8.83 -36.93
CA CYS A 160 2.96 9.82 -37.76
C CYS A 160 2.69 11.16 -37.05
N PRO A 161 3.71 11.83 -36.47
CA PRO A 161 3.54 13.17 -35.90
C PRO A 161 3.04 14.16 -36.98
N PRO A 162 2.11 15.07 -36.65
CA PRO A 162 1.47 15.94 -37.65
C PRO A 162 2.41 17.01 -38.22
N SER A 163 3.43 17.42 -37.46
CA SER A 163 4.36 18.48 -37.83
C SER A 163 5.64 18.38 -37.00
N ILE A 164 6.77 18.78 -37.58
CA ILE A 164 8.08 18.82 -36.91
C ILE A 164 8.26 20.08 -36.03
N HIS A 165 7.52 21.15 -36.32
CA HIS A 165 7.69 22.47 -35.71
C HIS A 165 7.59 22.49 -34.17
N PRO A 166 6.65 21.78 -33.52
CA PRO A 166 6.58 21.75 -32.05
C PRO A 166 7.82 21.11 -31.41
N PHE A 167 8.45 20.16 -32.10
CA PHE A 167 9.66 19.48 -31.62
C PHE A 167 10.88 20.40 -31.71
N LEU A 168 10.98 21.18 -32.79
CA LEU A 168 12.01 22.22 -32.94
C LEU A 168 11.94 23.25 -31.81
N ALA A 169 10.73 23.71 -31.46
CA ALA A 169 10.53 24.66 -30.36
C ALA A 169 10.97 24.07 -29.00
N LEU A 170 10.62 22.81 -28.71
CA LEU A 170 11.05 22.13 -27.49
C LEU A 170 12.58 21.94 -27.46
N PHE A 171 13.19 21.56 -28.58
CA PHE A 171 14.63 21.40 -28.70
C PHE A 171 15.41 22.68 -28.35
N GLN A 172 14.97 23.84 -28.87
CA GLN A 172 15.59 25.13 -28.55
C GLN A 172 15.54 25.48 -27.06
N VAL A 173 14.48 25.06 -26.35
CA VAL A 173 14.35 25.25 -24.90
C VAL A 173 15.28 24.30 -24.14
N MET A 174 15.40 23.04 -24.58
CA MET A 174 16.22 22.02 -23.92
C MET A 174 17.72 22.31 -24.01
N GLY A 175 18.21 22.90 -25.09
CA GLY A 175 19.62 23.27 -25.25
C GLY A 175 20.15 24.22 -24.16
N LYS A 176 19.27 24.82 -23.35
CA LYS A 176 19.62 25.66 -22.19
C LYS A 176 19.82 24.86 -20.89
N ARG A 177 19.51 23.57 -20.85
CA ARG A 177 19.66 22.70 -19.67
C ARG A 177 20.91 21.83 -19.81
N VAL A 178 21.72 21.79 -18.76
CA VAL A 178 22.87 20.87 -18.68
C VAL A 178 22.34 19.46 -18.43
N PRO A 179 22.65 18.46 -19.27
CA PRO A 179 22.29 17.07 -18.98
C PRO A 179 22.99 16.58 -17.71
N GLU A 180 22.27 15.86 -16.83
CA GLU A 180 22.87 15.20 -15.67
C GLU A 180 23.90 14.17 -16.16
N ARG A 181 25.16 14.28 -15.71
CA ARG A 181 26.23 13.35 -16.10
C ARG A 181 25.93 11.96 -15.53
N GLY A 182 25.89 10.95 -16.40
CA GLY A 182 25.81 9.53 -16.01
C GLY A 182 24.43 8.87 -16.19
N TYR A 183 23.37 9.62 -16.47
CA TYR A 183 22.07 9.01 -16.77
C TYR A 183 22.04 8.47 -18.22
N PRO A 184 21.49 7.26 -18.48
CA PRO A 184 21.39 6.70 -19.82
C PRO A 184 20.64 7.64 -20.79
N LYS A 185 21.15 7.74 -22.02
CA LYS A 185 20.57 8.59 -23.06
C LYS A 185 19.42 7.85 -23.76
N PRO A 186 18.33 8.51 -24.16
CA PRO A 186 17.21 7.84 -24.82
C PRO A 186 17.49 7.56 -26.31
N GLU A 187 16.73 6.62 -26.84
CA GLU A 187 16.64 6.30 -28.27
C GLU A 187 15.35 6.89 -28.89
N ILE A 188 15.44 7.43 -30.10
CA ILE A 188 14.27 7.96 -30.82
C ILE A 188 14.07 7.26 -32.15
N VAL A 189 12.87 6.72 -32.36
CA VAL A 189 12.44 6.17 -33.65
C VAL A 189 11.24 6.94 -34.15
N VAL A 190 11.31 7.44 -35.38
CA VAL A 190 10.19 8.16 -36.02
C VAL A 190 9.64 7.31 -37.16
N VAL A 191 8.36 6.94 -37.06
CA VAL A 191 7.64 6.18 -38.09
C VAL A 191 6.72 7.13 -38.85
N LEU A 192 6.95 7.29 -40.15
CA LEU A 192 6.22 8.22 -41.01
C LEU A 192 5.42 7.47 -42.08
N SER A 193 4.16 7.86 -42.28
CA SER A 193 3.37 7.37 -43.43
C SER A 193 3.69 8.13 -44.72
N ASP A 194 4.15 9.38 -44.62
CA ASP A 194 4.53 10.21 -45.75
C ASP A 194 6.06 10.23 -45.90
N VAL A 195 6.54 9.71 -47.02
CA VAL A 195 7.96 9.66 -47.38
C VAL A 195 8.55 11.07 -47.56
N SER A 196 7.72 12.06 -47.94
CA SER A 196 8.20 13.43 -48.18
C SER A 196 8.74 14.11 -46.91
N ALA A 197 8.21 13.73 -45.74
CA ALA A 197 8.61 14.28 -44.44
C ALA A 197 9.93 13.68 -43.90
N VAL A 198 10.42 12.56 -44.45
CA VAL A 198 11.59 11.82 -43.95
C VAL A 198 12.84 12.68 -43.90
N ASN A 199 13.09 13.49 -44.94
CA ASN A 199 14.29 14.32 -45.02
C ASN A 199 14.34 15.38 -43.90
N GLY A 200 13.21 16.07 -43.65
CA GLY A 200 13.14 17.08 -42.59
C GLY A 200 13.33 16.47 -41.19
N TRP A 201 12.82 15.25 -40.96
CA TRP A 201 13.03 14.54 -39.71
C TRP A 201 14.48 14.05 -39.54
N ASN A 202 15.12 13.56 -40.59
CA ASN A 202 16.53 13.17 -40.56
C ASN A 202 17.44 14.36 -40.24
N GLU A 203 17.20 15.52 -40.85
CA GLU A 203 17.97 16.75 -40.58
C GLU A 203 17.84 17.15 -39.10
N PHE A 204 16.60 17.24 -38.60
CA PHE A 204 16.35 17.57 -37.19
C PHE A 204 16.99 16.60 -36.19
N LEU A 205 16.87 15.29 -36.41
CA LEU A 205 17.44 14.30 -35.48
C LEU A 205 18.97 14.25 -35.55
N THR A 206 19.55 14.53 -36.71
CA THR A 206 21.01 14.68 -36.86
C THR A 206 21.51 15.87 -36.05
N ASP A 207 20.86 17.03 -36.19
CA ASP A 207 21.18 18.23 -35.40
C ASP A 207 20.96 17.99 -33.89
N PHE A 208 19.92 17.24 -33.54
CA PHE A 208 19.64 16.92 -32.15
C PHE A 208 20.69 15.97 -31.57
N ALA A 209 21.09 14.93 -32.30
CA ALA A 209 22.12 13.99 -31.88
C ALA A 209 23.50 14.66 -31.73
N ALA A 210 23.78 15.72 -32.48
CA ALA A 210 25.00 16.51 -32.33
C ALA A 210 25.14 17.14 -30.92
N THR A 211 24.04 17.34 -30.19
CA THR A 211 24.06 17.79 -28.79
C THR A 211 24.43 16.70 -27.78
N SER A 212 24.73 15.48 -28.25
CA SER A 212 25.04 14.31 -27.42
C SER A 212 23.90 13.91 -26.46
N ALA A 213 22.66 14.35 -26.73
CA ALA A 213 21.49 14.07 -25.90
C ALA A 213 20.82 12.72 -26.19
N LEU A 214 21.19 12.05 -27.29
CA LEU A 214 20.62 10.79 -27.75
C LEU A 214 21.66 9.66 -27.70
N GLU A 215 21.20 8.44 -27.44
CA GLU A 215 22.00 7.23 -27.65
C GLU A 215 21.99 6.82 -29.12
N SER A 216 20.79 6.65 -29.67
CA SER A 216 20.57 6.26 -31.06
C SER A 216 19.29 6.93 -31.61
N TRP A 217 19.20 7.05 -32.94
CA TRP A 217 17.99 7.52 -33.59
C TRP A 217 17.79 6.90 -34.97
N SER A 218 16.54 6.80 -35.41
CA SER A 218 16.19 6.34 -36.76
C SER A 218 14.87 6.93 -37.25
N VAL A 219 14.74 7.05 -38.58
CA VAL A 219 13.50 7.44 -39.27
C VAL A 219 13.12 6.34 -40.25
N SER A 220 11.92 5.79 -40.10
CA SER A 220 11.39 4.70 -40.91
C SER A 220 10.11 5.16 -41.61
N SER A 221 10.06 5.03 -42.93
CA SER A 221 8.82 5.22 -43.71
C SER A 221 8.16 3.89 -44.08
N ASN A 222 8.67 2.77 -43.57
CA ASN A 222 8.14 1.45 -43.88
C ASN A 222 6.96 1.13 -42.94
N VAL A 223 5.75 1.39 -43.40
CA VAL A 223 4.50 1.10 -42.66
C VAL A 223 3.89 -0.25 -42.99
N GLU A 224 4.54 -1.09 -43.78
CA GLU A 224 4.00 -2.40 -44.19
C GLU A 224 4.19 -3.48 -43.12
N PRO A 225 3.27 -4.48 -43.06
CA PRO A 225 1.98 -4.58 -43.77
C PRO A 225 0.88 -3.70 -43.16
N SER A 226 1.11 -3.15 -41.97
CA SER A 226 0.22 -2.20 -41.30
C SER A 226 1.02 -1.32 -40.36
N LEU A 227 0.49 -0.13 -40.04
CA LEU A 227 1.14 0.77 -39.09
C LEU A 227 1.44 0.09 -37.74
N PHE A 228 0.56 -0.79 -37.27
CA PHE A 228 0.79 -1.56 -36.04
C PHE A 228 1.90 -2.59 -36.16
N ALA A 229 2.04 -3.25 -37.31
CA ALA A 229 3.14 -4.17 -37.57
C ALA A 229 4.49 -3.43 -37.65
N ALA A 230 4.50 -2.23 -38.25
CA ALA A 230 5.66 -1.36 -38.23
C ALA A 230 6.04 -0.94 -36.80
N ILE A 231 5.07 -0.53 -35.98
CA ILE A 231 5.31 -0.21 -34.56
C ILE A 231 5.99 -1.37 -33.82
N LEU A 232 5.50 -2.61 -33.99
CA LEU A 232 6.11 -3.77 -33.31
C LEU A 232 7.51 -4.08 -33.79
N ARG A 233 7.75 -3.98 -35.11
CA ARG A 233 9.08 -4.17 -35.69
C ARG A 233 10.08 -3.15 -35.15
N GLU A 234 9.71 -1.88 -35.14
CA GLU A 234 10.57 -0.80 -34.63
C GLU A 234 10.67 -0.79 -33.09
N ALA A 235 9.67 -1.32 -32.39
CA ALA A 235 9.75 -1.50 -30.93
C ALA A 235 10.80 -2.55 -30.54
N GLY A 236 11.18 -3.46 -31.45
CA GLY A 236 12.23 -4.45 -31.22
C GLY A 236 11.85 -5.55 -30.22
N ILE A 237 10.56 -5.86 -30.12
CA ILE A 237 10.05 -6.85 -29.16
C ILE A 237 10.36 -8.25 -29.67
N SER A 238 11.05 -9.04 -28.86
CA SER A 238 11.34 -10.46 -29.12
C SER A 238 10.65 -11.35 -28.07
N ALA A 239 10.78 -12.67 -28.21
CA ALA A 239 10.41 -13.68 -27.20
C ALA A 239 11.65 -14.11 -26.41
N ASP A 240 11.57 -14.30 -25.08
CA ASP A 240 12.72 -14.54 -24.19
C ASP A 240 13.17 -15.99 -24.24
N GLY A 241 12.43 -16.81 -25.00
CA GLY A 241 12.61 -18.24 -25.07
C GLY A 241 11.96 -18.99 -23.90
N THR A 242 11.29 -18.34 -22.94
CA THR A 242 10.56 -19.08 -21.91
C THR A 242 9.33 -19.77 -22.51
N LYS A 243 9.39 -21.11 -22.57
CA LYS A 243 8.22 -21.95 -22.88
C LYS A 243 7.26 -21.95 -21.69
N VAL A 244 6.48 -20.88 -21.53
CA VAL A 244 5.31 -20.88 -20.64
C VAL A 244 4.27 -21.85 -21.22
N ALA A 245 3.59 -22.65 -20.39
CA ALA A 245 2.52 -23.55 -20.85
C ALA A 245 1.35 -22.76 -21.46
N LEU A 246 1.44 -22.48 -22.76
CA LEU A 246 0.55 -21.56 -23.51
C LEU A 246 -0.92 -22.01 -23.51
N GLU A 247 -1.18 -23.30 -23.27
CA GLU A 247 -2.53 -23.89 -23.22
C GLU A 247 -3.43 -23.28 -22.14
N THR A 248 -2.85 -22.59 -21.14
CA THR A 248 -3.60 -22.05 -19.99
C THR A 248 -3.88 -20.54 -20.07
N ARG A 249 -3.35 -19.84 -21.08
CA ARG A 249 -3.57 -18.39 -21.26
C ARG A 249 -4.93 -18.10 -21.91
N HIS A 250 -5.43 -16.89 -21.71
CA HIS A 250 -6.56 -16.43 -22.52
C HIS A 250 -6.14 -16.29 -23.98
N SER A 251 -6.94 -16.85 -24.90
CA SER A 251 -6.65 -16.83 -26.34
C SER A 251 -6.61 -15.42 -26.95
N ALA A 252 -7.26 -14.45 -26.30
CA ALA A 252 -7.20 -13.04 -26.64
C ALA A 252 -6.76 -12.22 -25.41
N PRO A 253 -5.97 -11.14 -25.61
CA PRO A 253 -5.58 -10.27 -24.51
C PRO A 253 -6.80 -9.59 -23.92
N ARG A 254 -6.86 -9.56 -22.59
CA ARG A 254 -7.87 -8.83 -21.81
C ARG A 254 -7.30 -7.49 -21.38
N VAL A 255 -8.17 -6.53 -21.16
CA VAL A 255 -7.79 -5.20 -20.69
C VAL A 255 -8.08 -5.09 -19.21
N TYR A 256 -7.09 -4.60 -18.47
CA TYR A 256 -7.15 -4.31 -17.05
C TYR A 256 -6.89 -2.82 -16.85
N ARG A 257 -7.51 -2.22 -15.85
CA ARG A 257 -7.21 -0.88 -15.35
C ARG A 257 -6.34 -1.04 -14.09
N ILE A 258 -5.29 -0.25 -14.00
CA ILE A 258 -4.33 -0.22 -12.89
C ILE A 258 -4.48 1.13 -12.20
N ASP A 259 -4.88 1.10 -10.94
CA ASP A 259 -4.94 2.27 -10.08
C ASP A 259 -3.90 2.15 -8.97
N PHE A 260 -3.11 3.19 -8.76
CA PHE A 260 -2.13 3.23 -7.67
C PHE A 260 -2.77 3.84 -6.43
N VAL A 261 -3.16 2.97 -5.50
CA VAL A 261 -3.96 3.33 -4.34
C VAL A 261 -3.11 3.25 -3.07
N LEU A 262 -3.22 4.26 -2.21
CA LEU A 262 -2.65 4.16 -0.86
C LEU A 262 -3.50 3.17 -0.04
N SER A 263 -2.93 1.99 0.23
CA SER A 263 -3.57 0.95 1.03
C SER A 263 -3.93 1.45 2.42
N ALA A 264 -5.15 1.11 2.85
CA ALA A 264 -5.56 1.37 4.22
C ALA A 264 -4.80 0.47 5.22
N VAL A 265 -4.44 -0.75 4.79
CA VAL A 265 -3.86 -1.82 5.60
C VAL A 265 -2.34 -1.65 5.70
N THR A 266 -1.64 -1.64 4.56
CA THR A 266 -0.17 -1.61 4.54
C THR A 266 0.43 -0.21 4.64
N LYS A 267 -0.39 0.84 4.50
CA LYS A 267 0.06 2.25 4.34
C LYS A 267 1.03 2.47 3.16
N ARG A 268 1.23 1.46 2.31
CA ARG A 268 2.04 1.54 1.10
C ARG A 268 1.16 1.84 -0.11
N THR A 269 1.76 2.33 -1.18
CA THR A 269 1.05 2.45 -2.46
C THR A 269 0.97 1.06 -3.07
N GLU A 270 -0.24 0.52 -3.15
CA GLU A 270 -0.53 -0.78 -3.77
C GLU A 270 -1.07 -0.58 -5.19
N GLN A 271 -0.84 -1.58 -6.04
CA GLN A 271 -1.45 -1.65 -7.37
C GLN A 271 -2.81 -2.32 -7.25
N GLN A 272 -3.89 -1.57 -7.49
CA GLN A 272 -5.22 -2.13 -7.62
C GLN A 272 -5.51 -2.43 -9.09
N VAL A 273 -5.67 -3.72 -9.41
CA VAL A 273 -5.91 -4.18 -10.78
C VAL A 273 -7.38 -4.58 -10.93
N THR A 274 -8.10 -3.93 -11.83
CA THR A 274 -9.50 -4.24 -12.13
C THR A 274 -9.67 -4.63 -13.59
N LEU A 275 -10.54 -5.59 -13.90
CA LEU A 275 -10.87 -5.93 -15.28
C LEU A 275 -11.61 -4.74 -15.92
N SER A 276 -11.17 -4.30 -17.10
CA SER A 276 -11.78 -3.18 -17.82
C SER A 276 -12.13 -3.60 -19.25
N PRO A 277 -13.30 -4.22 -19.47
CA PRO A 277 -13.68 -4.73 -20.78
C PRO A 277 -13.77 -3.62 -21.83
N LEU A 278 -13.25 -3.90 -23.02
CA LEU A 278 -13.31 -3.00 -24.18
C LEU A 278 -14.75 -2.57 -24.60
N SER A 279 -15.77 -3.31 -24.16
CA SER A 279 -17.18 -3.02 -24.41
C SER A 279 -17.78 -1.94 -23.51
N SER A 280 -17.08 -1.51 -22.44
CA SER A 280 -17.50 -0.39 -21.59
C SER A 280 -16.73 0.88 -21.95
N SER A 281 -17.12 2.03 -21.39
CA SER A 281 -16.31 3.26 -21.54
C SER A 281 -14.95 3.20 -20.81
N GLY A 282 -14.71 2.15 -20.03
CA GLY A 282 -13.57 2.05 -19.11
C GLY A 282 -13.80 2.78 -17.77
N CYS A 283 -14.96 3.42 -17.61
CA CYS A 283 -15.44 4.06 -16.38
C CYS A 283 -16.60 3.26 -15.77
N GLY A 284 -16.80 3.37 -14.45
CA GLY A 284 -18.08 2.96 -13.83
C GLY A 284 -19.24 3.69 -14.52
N GLU A 285 -20.24 2.94 -15.02
CA GLU A 285 -21.43 3.51 -15.68
C GLU A 285 -22.38 4.15 -14.65
N GLU A 286 -21.96 5.24 -14.00
CA GLU A 286 -22.81 6.11 -13.19
C GLU A 286 -22.43 7.56 -13.51
N ASP A 287 -23.07 8.13 -14.53
CA ASP A 287 -23.31 9.57 -14.74
C ASP A 287 -23.86 9.76 -16.17
N MET A 288 -25.14 9.42 -16.32
CA MET A 288 -26.00 9.77 -17.45
C MET A 288 -27.23 10.45 -16.84
N GLY A 289 -27.18 11.76 -16.62
CA GLY A 289 -28.33 12.44 -16.04
C GLY A 289 -28.19 13.88 -15.58
N SER A 290 -27.46 14.76 -16.26
CA SER A 290 -27.79 16.19 -16.24
C SER A 290 -27.09 16.93 -17.38
N SER A 291 -27.93 17.53 -18.21
CA SER A 291 -27.70 18.40 -19.36
C SER A 291 -26.99 19.73 -18.98
N PRO A 292 -26.45 20.45 -19.98
CA PRO A 292 -25.27 21.31 -19.83
C PRO A 292 -25.59 22.76 -19.45
N LEU A 293 -24.61 23.37 -18.78
CA LEU A 293 -24.14 24.76 -18.93
C LEU A 293 -25.23 25.84 -19.07
N GLU A 294 -25.50 26.55 -17.98
CA GLU A 294 -25.53 28.00 -18.07
C GLU A 294 -24.13 28.51 -17.72
N SER A 295 -23.47 28.95 -18.78
CA SER A 295 -22.31 29.84 -18.79
C SER A 295 -22.63 31.14 -18.04
N ASP A 296 -21.73 31.56 -17.16
CA ASP A 296 -21.51 32.98 -16.92
C ASP A 296 -20.02 33.24 -17.13
N ASP A 297 -19.75 33.85 -18.27
CA ASP A 297 -18.46 34.31 -18.74
C ASP A 297 -18.06 35.60 -17.99
N GLY A 298 -16.74 35.82 -17.88
CA GLY A 298 -16.17 37.03 -17.28
C GLY A 298 -14.71 37.19 -17.62
N GLU A 299 -14.45 37.25 -18.93
CA GLU A 299 -13.23 37.73 -19.60
C GLU A 299 -12.86 39.15 -19.12
N GLU A 300 -11.58 39.38 -18.80
CA GLU A 300 -10.61 40.19 -19.55
C GLU A 300 -10.55 41.69 -19.22
N CYS A 301 -9.32 42.11 -18.90
CA CYS A 301 -8.61 43.31 -19.33
C CYS A 301 -9.15 44.71 -18.97
N GLU A 302 -8.31 45.39 -18.18
CA GLU A 302 -7.77 46.75 -18.39
C GLU A 302 -8.74 47.87 -18.81
N ASP A 303 -8.89 48.80 -17.87
CA ASP A 303 -8.77 50.25 -18.02
C ASP A 303 -9.71 51.03 -18.94
N GLU A 304 -10.28 52.05 -18.29
CA GLU A 304 -10.65 53.37 -18.80
C GLU A 304 -12.07 53.60 -19.39
N GLU A 305 -12.70 54.59 -18.72
CA GLU A 305 -13.70 55.55 -19.19
C GLU A 305 -15.20 55.28 -18.95
N GLU A 306 -15.67 56.01 -17.93
CA GLU A 306 -17.02 56.47 -17.67
C GLU A 306 -17.74 56.99 -18.94
N TYR A 307 -18.97 56.52 -19.17
CA TYR A 307 -20.08 57.38 -19.60
C TYR A 307 -21.41 56.87 -19.05
N GLU A 308 -22.11 57.78 -18.37
CA GLU A 308 -23.43 57.63 -17.76
C GLU A 308 -24.58 57.57 -18.77
N CYS A 309 -25.75 57.20 -18.22
CA CYS A 309 -27.11 57.58 -18.57
C CYS A 309 -27.95 56.64 -19.45
N GLY A 310 -29.10 56.22 -18.88
CA GLY A 310 -30.35 56.24 -19.63
C GLY A 310 -31.28 55.03 -19.48
N ASP A 311 -31.97 54.95 -18.34
CA ASP A 311 -33.43 54.84 -18.23
C ASP A 311 -34.27 53.79 -19.03
N HIS A 312 -35.07 53.08 -18.22
CA HIS A 312 -36.54 52.97 -18.29
C HIS A 312 -37.25 51.69 -18.78
N GLU A 313 -38.37 51.46 -18.07
CA GLU A 313 -39.57 50.63 -18.34
C GLU A 313 -39.52 49.12 -18.01
N ARG A 314 -40.16 48.62 -16.94
CA ARG A 314 -41.60 48.55 -16.52
C ARG A 314 -42.47 47.53 -17.27
N GLY A 315 -43.09 46.61 -16.49
CA GLY A 315 -44.40 45.98 -16.77
C GLY A 315 -44.40 44.45 -16.60
N LEU A 316 -44.89 43.84 -15.50
CA LEU A 316 -46.27 43.61 -15.01
C LEU A 316 -47.05 42.43 -15.64
N GLY A 317 -47.47 41.47 -14.79
CA GLY A 317 -48.57 40.51 -15.00
C GLY A 317 -48.32 39.13 -14.33
N LYS A 318 -48.67 38.87 -13.05
CA LYS A 318 -49.98 38.43 -12.46
C LYS A 318 -50.59 37.14 -13.05
N SER A 319 -50.49 36.02 -12.32
CA SER A 319 -51.51 34.95 -12.17
C SER A 319 -51.20 34.07 -10.95
N GLU A 320 -52.24 33.49 -10.34
CA GLU A 320 -52.34 33.05 -8.94
C GLU A 320 -52.16 31.52 -8.71
N PHE A 321 -51.57 31.17 -7.54
CA PHE A 321 -51.57 29.90 -6.75
C PHE A 321 -50.75 28.65 -7.21
N PRO A 322 -50.28 27.77 -6.28
CA PRO A 322 -49.87 27.91 -4.86
C PRO A 322 -48.37 27.53 -4.62
N PRO A 323 -47.78 27.80 -3.43
CA PRO A 323 -46.34 27.76 -3.25
C PRO A 323 -45.87 26.35 -2.85
N VAL A 324 -45.32 25.60 -3.80
CA VAL A 324 -44.21 24.69 -3.48
C VAL A 324 -42.96 25.46 -3.85
N CYS A 325 -42.36 26.08 -2.83
CA CYS A 325 -41.20 26.92 -2.99
C CYS A 325 -40.10 26.20 -3.75
N ARG A 326 -39.79 26.79 -4.90
CA ARG A 326 -38.51 26.76 -5.59
C ARG A 326 -37.35 26.66 -4.61
N GLY A 327 -36.54 25.64 -4.84
CA GLY A 327 -35.14 25.56 -4.46
C GLY A 327 -34.51 24.57 -5.41
N VAL A 328 -34.14 25.02 -6.61
CA VAL A 328 -33.25 24.27 -7.50
C VAL A 328 -31.85 24.36 -6.89
N GLY A 329 -31.69 23.76 -5.70
CA GLY A 329 -30.40 23.42 -5.15
C GLY A 329 -30.02 22.10 -5.77
N THR A 330 -28.85 22.03 -6.39
CA THR A 330 -28.23 20.79 -6.83
C THR A 330 -28.12 19.85 -5.63
N SER A 331 -29.11 18.98 -5.43
CA SER A 331 -29.08 17.96 -4.38
C SER A 331 -27.90 17.04 -4.70
N GLU A 332 -26.89 17.02 -3.83
CA GLU A 332 -25.78 16.08 -3.97
C GLU A 332 -26.35 14.65 -3.99
N GLU A 333 -26.10 13.91 -5.07
CA GLU A 333 -26.46 12.50 -5.17
C GLU A 333 -25.31 11.62 -4.66
N VAL A 334 -25.63 10.65 -3.81
CA VAL A 334 -24.66 9.70 -3.23
C VAL A 334 -25.16 8.28 -3.48
N PHE A 335 -24.29 7.40 -4.00
CA PHE A 335 -24.64 6.01 -4.30
C PHE A 335 -24.19 5.04 -3.18
N GLY A 336 -25.08 4.14 -2.79
CA GLY A 336 -24.81 3.08 -1.81
C GLY A 336 -25.05 3.47 -0.34
N LEU A 337 -24.75 2.55 0.57
CA LEU A 337 -25.00 2.63 2.02
C LEU A 337 -23.78 3.12 2.82
N MET A 338 -22.57 3.02 2.27
CA MET A 338 -21.33 3.32 3.01
C MET A 338 -21.18 4.80 3.40
N SER A 339 -21.82 5.69 2.66
CA SER A 339 -21.69 7.14 2.82
C SER A 339 -22.80 7.77 3.68
N LEU A 340 -23.75 6.98 4.18
CA LEU A 340 -24.88 7.44 5.00
C LEU A 340 -24.47 8.28 6.23
N PRO A 341 -23.36 7.98 6.94
CA PRO A 341 -22.87 8.83 8.04
C PRO A 341 -22.61 10.28 7.65
N ASN A 342 -22.27 10.54 6.39
CA ASN A 342 -21.87 11.86 5.91
C ASN A 342 -23.00 12.60 5.17
N CYS A 343 -24.11 11.91 4.91
CA CYS A 343 -25.25 12.46 4.19
C CYS A 343 -26.09 13.36 5.12
N LYS A 344 -26.57 14.47 4.56
CA LYS A 344 -27.58 15.33 5.17
C LYS A 344 -28.95 15.03 4.55
N ARG A 345 -30.04 15.51 5.15
CA ARG A 345 -31.40 15.32 4.62
C ARG A 345 -31.56 15.85 3.19
N SER A 346 -30.82 16.90 2.85
CA SER A 346 -30.78 17.47 1.49
C SER A 346 -30.06 16.59 0.46
N THR A 347 -29.30 15.57 0.89
CA THR A 347 -28.55 14.64 0.03
C THR A 347 -29.47 13.52 -0.48
N CYS A 348 -29.55 13.35 -1.81
CA CYS A 348 -30.29 12.27 -2.44
C CYS A 348 -29.45 10.99 -2.44
N VAL A 349 -29.90 9.96 -1.72
CA VAL A 349 -29.23 8.66 -1.64
C VAL A 349 -29.83 7.70 -2.66
N VAL A 350 -29.00 7.23 -3.58
CA VAL A 350 -29.34 6.24 -4.60
C VAL A 350 -28.85 4.86 -4.16
N VAL A 351 -29.74 3.87 -4.08
CA VAL A 351 -29.39 2.52 -3.65
C VAL A 351 -29.96 1.48 -4.60
N GLU A 352 -29.10 0.59 -5.09
CA GLU A 352 -29.50 -0.59 -5.83
C GLU A 352 -29.37 -1.84 -4.97
N GLY A 353 -30.44 -2.64 -4.90
CA GLY A 353 -30.48 -3.83 -4.07
C GLY A 353 -31.69 -4.73 -4.38
N ARG A 354 -31.83 -5.79 -3.59
CA ARG A 354 -33.00 -6.68 -3.59
C ARG A 354 -33.94 -6.37 -2.46
N ILE A 355 -35.23 -6.44 -2.75
CA ILE A 355 -36.28 -6.37 -1.72
C ILE A 355 -36.20 -7.64 -0.87
N MET A 356 -35.94 -7.50 0.43
CA MET A 356 -35.69 -8.64 1.34
C MET A 356 -36.98 -9.24 1.91
N ASP A 357 -38.05 -8.46 1.98
CA ASP A 357 -39.32 -8.79 2.60
C ASP A 357 -40.51 -8.47 1.69
N ALA A 358 -41.62 -9.19 1.86
CA ALA A 358 -42.81 -8.97 1.03
C ALA A 358 -43.48 -7.61 1.28
N ALA A 359 -43.26 -7.01 2.46
CA ALA A 359 -43.78 -5.70 2.83
C ALA A 359 -42.95 -4.54 2.24
N ALA A 360 -41.83 -4.83 1.55
CA ALA A 360 -40.95 -3.83 0.98
C ALA A 360 -40.50 -2.79 2.03
N THR A 361 -40.07 -3.28 3.19
CA THR A 361 -39.54 -2.46 4.29
C THR A 361 -38.03 -2.56 4.41
N THR A 362 -37.42 -3.59 3.81
CA THR A 362 -35.98 -3.84 3.89
C THR A 362 -35.38 -4.05 2.50
N LEU A 363 -34.34 -3.28 2.19
CA LEU A 363 -33.55 -3.45 0.97
C LEU A 363 -32.20 -4.08 1.33
N GLY A 364 -31.79 -5.11 0.57
CA GLY A 364 -30.53 -5.82 0.74
C GLY A 364 -29.57 -5.58 -0.43
N THR A 365 -28.34 -5.22 -0.12
CA THR A 365 -27.26 -4.93 -1.08
C THR A 365 -26.03 -5.77 -0.75
N THR A 366 -24.97 -5.72 -1.55
CA THR A 366 -23.64 -6.26 -1.16
C THR A 366 -23.04 -5.55 0.05
N GLN A 367 -23.47 -4.32 0.37
CA GLN A 367 -22.98 -3.51 1.49
C GLN A 367 -23.78 -3.77 2.79
N GLY A 368 -24.83 -4.58 2.73
CA GLY A 368 -25.72 -4.86 3.86
C GLY A 368 -27.16 -4.47 3.58
N ARG A 369 -27.95 -4.42 4.66
CA ARG A 369 -29.39 -4.17 4.64
C ARG A 369 -29.70 -2.77 5.18
N VAL A 370 -30.84 -2.22 4.76
CA VAL A 370 -31.34 -0.93 5.24
C VAL A 370 -32.86 -0.93 5.29
N TYR A 371 -33.43 -0.33 6.33
CA TYR A 371 -34.86 -0.06 6.42
C TYR A 371 -35.26 1.11 5.54
N VAL A 372 -36.31 0.89 4.76
CA VAL A 372 -36.86 1.85 3.80
C VAL A 372 -38.32 2.14 4.13
N THR A 373 -38.71 3.41 4.07
CA THR A 373 -40.09 3.87 4.26
C THR A 373 -40.64 4.41 2.93
N GLY A 374 -41.92 4.15 2.64
CA GLY A 374 -42.59 4.60 1.41
C GLY A 374 -42.33 3.77 0.15
N MET A 375 -41.45 2.75 0.18
CA MET A 375 -41.10 1.95 -1.00
C MET A 375 -42.32 1.31 -1.68
N HIS A 376 -43.23 0.73 -0.88
CA HIS A 376 -44.42 0.05 -1.40
C HIS A 376 -45.40 1.02 -2.10
N GLU A 377 -45.54 2.25 -1.62
CA GLU A 377 -46.41 3.27 -2.24
C GLU A 377 -45.82 3.76 -3.56
N VAL A 378 -44.51 4.03 -3.57
CA VAL A 378 -43.79 4.51 -4.76
C VAL A 378 -43.78 3.47 -5.87
N LEU A 379 -43.50 2.19 -5.55
CA LEU A 379 -43.49 1.11 -6.54
C LEU A 379 -44.87 0.90 -7.18
N LYS A 380 -45.96 1.09 -6.44
CA LYS A 380 -47.33 1.03 -6.98
C LYS A 380 -47.60 2.14 -7.98
N CYS A 381 -47.15 3.37 -7.70
CA CYS A 381 -47.29 4.51 -8.60
C CYS A 381 -46.47 4.37 -9.88
N SER A 382 -45.28 3.75 -9.81
CA SER A 382 -44.41 3.51 -10.97
C SER A 382 -44.95 2.40 -11.90
N SER A 383 -45.80 1.50 -11.39
CA SER A 383 -46.45 0.45 -12.18
C SER A 383 -47.72 0.94 -12.90
N SER A 384 -47.61 1.94 -13.77
CA SER A 384 -48.73 2.40 -14.63
C SER A 384 -48.92 1.57 -15.92
N GLY A 385 -48.24 0.42 -16.08
CA GLY A 385 -48.23 -0.30 -17.36
C GLY A 385 -48.40 -1.82 -17.36
N THR A 386 -48.46 -2.51 -16.21
CA THR A 386 -48.57 -3.98 -16.22
C THR A 386 -49.54 -4.48 -15.14
N SER A 387 -50.79 -4.61 -15.57
CA SER A 387 -51.84 -5.42 -14.97
C SER A 387 -51.44 -6.90 -14.91
N SER A 388 -50.72 -7.33 -13.87
CA SER A 388 -50.68 -8.75 -13.47
C SER A 388 -50.27 -8.94 -12.00
N VAL A 389 -51.26 -8.85 -11.10
CA VAL A 389 -51.60 -9.87 -10.09
C VAL A 389 -50.43 -10.55 -9.34
N HIS A 390 -50.25 -10.18 -8.07
CA HIS A 390 -49.77 -10.99 -6.93
C HIS A 390 -48.47 -11.81 -7.05
N LYS A 391 -47.51 -11.46 -7.91
CA LYS A 391 -46.15 -12.00 -7.75
C LYS A 391 -45.47 -11.30 -6.56
N SER A 392 -45.00 -12.10 -5.60
CA SER A 392 -44.17 -11.62 -4.49
C SER A 392 -43.03 -10.76 -5.03
N ILE A 393 -42.91 -9.52 -4.53
CA ILE A 393 -41.82 -8.60 -4.87
C ILE A 393 -40.51 -8.95 -4.14
N LYS A 394 -40.55 -9.90 -3.20
CA LYS A 394 -39.35 -10.38 -2.49
C LYS A 394 -38.35 -10.96 -3.49
N GLY A 395 -37.09 -10.53 -3.39
CA GLY A 395 -35.98 -10.93 -4.25
C GLY A 395 -35.84 -10.13 -5.55
N VAL A 396 -36.80 -9.24 -5.86
CA VAL A 396 -36.73 -8.39 -7.05
C VAL A 396 -35.66 -7.31 -6.85
N ALA A 397 -34.85 -7.08 -7.89
CA ALA A 397 -33.82 -6.04 -7.92
C ALA A 397 -34.44 -4.68 -8.27
N VAL A 398 -34.14 -3.66 -7.48
CA VAL A 398 -34.67 -2.29 -7.62
C VAL A 398 -33.57 -1.26 -7.43
N ARG A 399 -33.73 -0.10 -8.07
CA ARG A 399 -32.98 1.14 -7.82
C ARG A 399 -33.91 2.12 -7.10
N LEU A 400 -33.50 2.59 -5.93
CA LEU A 400 -34.22 3.58 -5.13
C LEU A 400 -33.49 4.92 -5.15
N ARG A 401 -34.24 6.01 -5.15
CA ARG A 401 -33.80 7.34 -4.68
C ARG A 401 -34.48 7.63 -3.37
N SER A 402 -33.75 8.18 -2.41
CA SER A 402 -34.23 8.36 -1.04
C SER A 402 -33.53 9.50 -0.32
N PHE A 403 -34.13 9.96 0.78
CA PHE A 403 -33.48 10.86 1.74
C PHE A 403 -33.18 10.11 3.04
N VAL A 404 -32.13 10.54 3.74
CA VAL A 404 -31.77 9.98 5.04
C VAL A 404 -32.73 10.48 6.12
N LYS A 405 -33.20 9.57 6.96
CA LYS A 405 -33.97 9.86 8.18
C LYS A 405 -33.28 9.22 9.38
N ARG A 406 -33.06 10.00 10.43
CA ARG A 406 -32.50 9.53 11.70
C ARG A 406 -33.57 9.58 12.80
N ASP A 407 -33.48 8.67 13.77
CA ASP A 407 -34.35 8.65 14.94
C ASP A 407 -33.64 9.20 16.19
N GLU A 408 -34.37 9.30 17.31
CA GLU A 408 -33.85 9.80 18.59
C GLU A 408 -32.74 8.92 19.17
N GLN A 409 -32.63 7.67 18.73
CA GLN A 409 -31.55 6.75 19.13
C GLN A 409 -30.34 6.80 18.18
N GLY A 410 -30.37 7.66 17.15
CA GLY A 410 -29.29 7.77 16.17
C GLY A 410 -29.24 6.65 15.12
N ARG A 411 -30.32 5.89 14.95
CA ARG A 411 -30.42 4.87 13.88
C ARG A 411 -30.80 5.53 12.56
N THR A 412 -30.26 4.99 11.48
CA THR A 412 -30.44 5.56 10.13
C THR A 412 -31.40 4.72 9.30
N SER A 413 -32.42 5.35 8.72
CA SER A 413 -33.36 4.75 7.77
C SER A 413 -33.46 5.61 6.50
N LEU A 414 -34.03 5.06 5.44
CA LEU A 414 -34.21 5.78 4.18
C LEU A 414 -35.69 6.06 3.90
N GLN A 415 -35.99 7.29 3.51
CA GLN A 415 -37.31 7.69 3.02
C GLN A 415 -37.30 7.73 1.50
N VAL A 416 -38.01 6.80 0.85
CA VAL A 416 -38.00 6.63 -0.60
C VAL A 416 -38.76 7.76 -1.29
N THR A 417 -38.15 8.35 -2.31
CA THR A 417 -38.75 9.37 -3.18
C THR A 417 -39.13 8.80 -4.55
N SER A 418 -38.30 7.93 -5.12
CA SER A 418 -38.60 7.22 -6.36
C SER A 418 -37.98 5.81 -6.36
N ALA A 419 -38.61 4.88 -7.08
CA ALA A 419 -38.17 3.49 -7.14
C ALA A 419 -38.41 2.92 -8.55
N VAL A 420 -37.42 2.23 -9.10
CA VAL A 420 -37.49 1.62 -10.44
C VAL A 420 -37.02 0.18 -10.38
N PHE A 421 -37.76 -0.73 -11.02
CA PHE A 421 -37.35 -2.12 -11.18
C PHE A 421 -36.15 -2.23 -12.13
N LEU A 422 -35.11 -2.95 -11.72
CA LEU A 422 -33.96 -3.20 -12.58
C LEU A 422 -34.29 -4.30 -13.58
N THR A 423 -33.93 -4.06 -14.83
CA THR A 423 -33.93 -5.10 -15.88
C THR A 423 -32.83 -6.13 -15.60
N LYS A 424 -32.95 -7.35 -16.14
CA LYS A 424 -31.91 -8.40 -16.02
C LYS A 424 -30.52 -7.92 -16.47
N ASN A 425 -30.46 -7.01 -17.44
CA ASN A 425 -29.19 -6.43 -17.90
C ASN A 425 -28.62 -5.41 -16.90
N GLN A 426 -29.47 -4.58 -16.28
CA GLN A 426 -29.02 -3.66 -15.22
C GLN A 426 -28.62 -4.43 -13.95
N GLU A 427 -29.38 -5.46 -13.58
CA GLU A 427 -29.04 -6.36 -12.48
C GLU A 427 -27.65 -7.01 -12.67
N ARG A 428 -27.35 -7.47 -13.89
CA ARG A 428 -26.01 -8.02 -14.22
C ARG A 428 -24.88 -6.99 -14.19
N ARG A 429 -25.18 -5.71 -14.34
CA ARG A 429 -24.19 -4.60 -14.32
C ARG A 429 -24.02 -3.96 -12.95
N SER A 430 -25.01 -4.13 -12.07
CA SER A 430 -24.98 -3.58 -10.73
C SER A 430 -23.89 -4.26 -9.89
N MET A 431 -23.06 -3.46 -9.23
CA MET A 431 -22.06 -3.96 -8.28
C MET A 431 -22.64 -4.20 -6.89
N THR A 432 -23.87 -3.72 -6.62
CA THR A 432 -24.51 -3.80 -5.31
C THR A 432 -25.63 -4.83 -5.22
N VAL A 433 -26.11 -5.32 -6.37
CA VAL A 433 -27.11 -6.39 -6.42
C VAL A 433 -26.41 -7.76 -6.46
N CYS A 434 -26.51 -8.53 -5.39
CA CYS A 434 -26.05 -9.92 -5.30
C CYS A 434 -27.23 -10.89 -5.17
N SER A 435 -27.01 -12.20 -5.19
CA SER A 435 -28.09 -13.17 -4.93
C SER A 435 -28.64 -13.03 -3.49
N MET A 436 -29.90 -13.40 -3.25
CA MET A 436 -30.52 -13.32 -1.92
C MET A 436 -29.70 -14.02 -0.82
N ALA A 437 -29.02 -15.13 -1.15
CA ALA A 437 -28.18 -15.88 -0.21
C ALA A 437 -26.85 -15.18 0.11
N GLN A 438 -26.42 -14.23 -0.72
CA GLN A 438 -25.17 -13.49 -0.58
C GLN A 438 -25.36 -12.11 0.07
N VAL A 439 -26.61 -11.68 0.30
CA VAL A 439 -26.88 -10.41 1.00
C VAL A 439 -26.39 -10.54 2.44
N PRO A 440 -25.45 -9.70 2.90
CA PRO A 440 -24.94 -9.75 4.26
C PRO A 440 -26.07 -9.68 5.30
N ALA A 441 -25.88 -10.36 6.43
CA ALA A 441 -26.84 -10.32 7.54
C ALA A 441 -26.91 -8.95 8.23
N TYR A 442 -25.85 -8.15 8.11
CA TYR A 442 -25.71 -6.81 8.66
C TYR A 442 -26.79 -5.85 8.16
N ASN A 443 -27.41 -5.10 9.08
CA ASN A 443 -28.41 -4.07 8.79
C ASN A 443 -27.97 -2.73 9.39
N VAL A 444 -27.72 -1.74 8.53
CA VAL A 444 -27.31 -0.39 8.95
C VAL A 444 -28.37 0.27 9.82
N SER A 445 -29.65 -0.01 9.57
CA SER A 445 -30.75 0.58 10.32
C SER A 445 -30.97 -0.01 11.72
N GLU A 446 -30.26 -1.09 12.06
CA GLU A 446 -30.27 -1.68 13.42
C GLU A 446 -29.13 -1.13 14.30
N VAL A 447 -28.24 -0.31 13.73
CA VAL A 447 -27.10 0.28 14.43
C VAL A 447 -27.40 1.74 14.75
N ALA A 448 -27.30 2.09 16.03
CA ALA A 448 -27.29 3.47 16.50
C ALA A 448 -25.91 4.10 16.24
N HIS A 449 -25.86 5.31 15.71
CA HIS A 449 -24.60 5.99 15.42
C HIS A 449 -24.36 7.15 16.39
N ALA A 450 -23.16 7.20 16.96
CA ALA A 450 -22.68 8.29 17.79
C ALA A 450 -21.34 8.81 17.29
N TYR A 451 -21.15 10.13 17.35
CA TYR A 451 -19.94 10.80 16.89
C TYR A 451 -19.41 11.74 17.96
N GLY A 452 -18.09 11.79 18.11
CA GLY A 452 -17.41 12.63 19.08
C GLY A 452 -15.97 12.90 18.71
N ALA A 453 -15.26 13.70 19.51
CA ALA A 453 -13.87 14.05 19.24
C ALA A 453 -13.03 14.15 20.52
N LEU A 454 -11.86 13.51 20.54
CA LEU A 454 -10.89 13.70 21.63
C LEU A 454 -10.10 14.98 21.38
N LEU A 455 -10.33 16.01 22.19
CA LEU A 455 -9.56 17.25 22.14
C LEU A 455 -8.20 17.07 22.82
N VAL A 456 -7.13 17.33 22.06
CA VAL A 456 -5.75 17.16 22.48
C VAL A 456 -5.02 18.51 22.46
N ARG A 457 -4.28 18.80 23.53
CA ARG A 457 -3.39 19.95 23.66
C ARG A 457 -2.08 19.51 24.29
N GLY A 458 -1.04 19.36 23.45
CA GLY A 458 0.27 18.92 23.91
C GLY A 458 0.21 17.49 24.47
N ARG A 459 0.72 17.29 25.69
CA ARG A 459 0.69 15.99 26.41
C ARG A 459 -0.68 15.59 26.98
N LYS A 460 -1.66 16.50 26.99
CA LYS A 460 -2.95 16.34 27.66
C LYS A 460 -4.12 16.24 26.69
N CYS A 461 -5.21 15.63 27.15
CA CYS A 461 -6.49 15.59 26.47
C CYS A 461 -7.65 16.01 27.39
N VAL A 462 -8.78 16.37 26.80
CA VAL A 462 -10.01 16.69 27.53
C VAL A 462 -10.85 15.45 27.77
N LEU A 463 -11.33 15.27 29.00
CA LEU A 463 -12.44 14.39 29.35
C LEU A 463 -13.57 15.22 29.96
N VAL A 464 -14.81 14.78 29.76
CA VAL A 464 -16.02 15.51 30.18
C VAL A 464 -16.75 14.80 31.30
N ARG A 465 -17.41 15.58 32.15
CA ARG A 465 -18.25 15.13 33.27
C ARG A 465 -19.67 15.67 33.12
N SER A 466 -20.65 14.97 33.67
CA SER A 466 -22.02 15.47 33.73
C SER A 466 -22.23 16.32 34.98
N LEU A 467 -22.57 17.60 34.82
CA LEU A 467 -23.01 18.45 35.93
C LEU A 467 -24.46 18.17 36.34
N ASP A 468 -25.28 17.67 35.40
CA ASP A 468 -26.68 17.28 35.62
C ASP A 468 -26.84 15.81 36.08
N GLU A 469 -25.73 15.13 36.42
CA GLU A 469 -25.71 13.72 36.84
C GLU A 469 -26.32 12.71 35.82
N GLU A 470 -26.34 13.02 34.52
CA GLU A 470 -26.77 12.10 33.46
C GLU A 470 -25.94 10.80 33.41
N TYR A 471 -24.67 10.90 33.81
CA TYR A 471 -23.74 9.78 33.95
C TYR A 471 -22.71 10.08 35.05
N GLU A 472 -22.17 9.03 35.67
CA GLU A 472 -21.15 9.14 36.70
C GLU A 472 -19.72 9.17 36.12
N GLY A 473 -18.85 9.97 36.74
CA GLY A 473 -17.42 10.04 36.39
C GLY A 473 -17.13 10.86 35.14
N VAL A 474 -16.03 10.53 34.48
CA VAL A 474 -15.58 11.20 33.24
C VAL A 474 -15.64 10.27 32.04
N ARG A 475 -15.98 10.82 30.88
CA ARG A 475 -16.03 10.09 29.60
C ARG A 475 -15.47 10.91 28.45
N LEU A 476 -15.40 10.29 27.29
CA LEU A 476 -15.10 10.98 26.03
C LEU A 476 -16.32 11.81 25.56
N PRO A 477 -16.15 13.03 25.02
CA PRO A 477 -17.27 13.82 24.52
C PRO A 477 -17.80 13.26 23.19
N TYR A 478 -19.07 12.83 23.19
CA TYR A 478 -19.78 12.35 22.01
C TYR A 478 -21.29 12.63 22.10
N LEU A 479 -21.98 12.60 20.97
CA LEU A 479 -23.44 12.70 20.86
C LEU A 479 -24.01 11.63 19.93
N LEU A 480 -25.27 11.26 20.16
CA LEU A 480 -26.04 10.45 19.22
C LEU A 480 -26.38 11.27 17.98
N HIS A 481 -26.30 10.66 16.80
CA HIS A 481 -26.55 11.32 15.53
C HIS A 481 -28.04 11.38 15.22
N THR A 482 -28.76 12.24 15.93
CA THR A 482 -30.23 12.32 15.84
C THR A 482 -30.69 13.27 14.75
N SER A 483 -29.92 14.31 14.44
CA SER A 483 -30.27 15.28 13.41
C SER A 483 -29.95 14.75 12.02
N SER A 484 -30.90 14.82 11.09
CA SER A 484 -30.66 14.54 9.67
C SER A 484 -29.99 15.70 8.92
N GLU A 485 -29.92 16.89 9.51
CA GLU A 485 -29.36 18.08 8.85
C GLU A 485 -27.83 18.21 9.00
N GLU A 486 -27.22 17.37 9.84
CA GLU A 486 -25.78 17.39 10.12
C GLU A 486 -25.07 16.12 9.60
N SER A 487 -23.82 16.28 9.22
CA SER A 487 -22.88 15.20 8.91
C SER A 487 -22.29 14.59 10.19
N SER A 488 -21.60 13.45 10.06
CA SER A 488 -20.87 12.83 11.18
C SER A 488 -19.83 13.74 11.82
N MET A 489 -19.13 14.55 11.03
CA MET A 489 -18.09 15.47 11.51
C MET A 489 -18.71 16.69 12.22
N GLU A 490 -19.79 17.26 11.69
CA GLU A 490 -20.54 18.35 12.35
C GLU A 490 -21.14 17.89 13.68
N CYS A 491 -21.63 16.64 13.74
CA CYS A 491 -22.09 16.03 15.00
C CYS A 491 -20.95 15.91 16.02
N ALA A 492 -19.75 15.52 15.58
CA ALA A 492 -18.57 15.40 16.44
C ALA A 492 -18.06 16.76 16.94
N GLU A 493 -18.05 17.78 16.08
CA GLU A 493 -17.71 19.17 16.42
C GLU A 493 -18.72 19.72 17.45
N ARG A 494 -20.02 19.55 17.18
CA ARG A 494 -21.08 19.95 18.10
C ARG A 494 -20.96 19.24 19.45
N ALA A 495 -20.62 17.96 19.47
CA ALA A 495 -20.38 17.23 20.72
C ALA A 495 -19.24 17.85 21.55
N LEU A 496 -18.18 18.32 20.91
CA LEU A 496 -17.08 18.97 21.60
C LEU A 496 -17.47 20.38 22.08
N CYS A 497 -18.18 21.16 21.26
CA CYS A 497 -18.64 22.49 21.63
C CYS A 497 -19.67 22.47 22.77
N GLU A 498 -20.63 21.55 22.73
CA GLU A 498 -21.68 21.42 23.76
C GLU A 498 -21.14 20.89 25.09
N HIS A 499 -20.31 19.83 25.09
CA HIS A 499 -19.83 19.21 26.32
C HIS A 499 -18.64 19.93 26.98
N CYS A 500 -17.86 20.69 26.21
CA CYS A 500 -16.69 21.39 26.74
C CYS A 500 -16.88 22.90 26.84
N ASP A 501 -17.99 23.47 26.36
CA ASP A 501 -18.18 24.94 26.28
C ASP A 501 -17.01 25.66 25.56
N ILE A 502 -16.58 25.10 24.42
CA ILE A 502 -15.46 25.61 23.61
C ILE A 502 -15.97 26.06 22.24
N SER A 503 -15.51 27.24 21.78
CA SER A 503 -15.75 27.71 20.41
C SER A 503 -15.08 26.80 19.37
N PRO A 504 -15.73 26.50 18.22
CA PRO A 504 -15.12 25.71 17.15
C PRO A 504 -13.83 26.32 16.58
N ASP A 505 -13.60 27.63 16.75
CA ASP A 505 -12.36 28.31 16.32
C ASP A 505 -11.12 27.91 17.14
N ASN A 506 -11.31 27.32 18.33
CA ASN A 506 -10.22 26.98 19.25
C ASN A 506 -9.57 25.62 18.98
N PHE A 507 -10.11 24.85 18.05
CA PHE A 507 -9.58 23.56 17.67
C PHE A 507 -9.80 23.31 16.18
N TYR A 508 -9.14 22.29 15.65
CA TYR A 508 -9.47 21.78 14.32
C TYR A 508 -9.42 20.26 14.33
N LEU A 509 -10.22 19.62 13.47
CA LEU A 509 -10.21 18.17 13.28
C LEU A 509 -9.28 17.84 12.11
N PRO A 510 -8.00 17.44 12.35
CA PRO A 510 -7.12 17.04 11.28
C PRO A 510 -7.69 15.83 10.55
N SER A 511 -8.15 16.09 9.33
CA SER A 511 -8.67 15.08 8.41
C SER A 511 -7.64 14.04 7.98
N TYR A 512 -6.37 14.26 8.34
CA TYR A 512 -5.30 13.32 8.17
C TYR A 512 -5.25 12.24 9.26
N ILE A 513 -5.74 12.49 10.46
CA ILE A 513 -5.83 11.47 11.50
C ILE A 513 -7.14 10.71 11.32
N PRO A 514 -7.12 9.39 11.03
CA PRO A 514 -8.35 8.64 10.86
C PRO A 514 -9.12 8.56 12.18
N PRO A 515 -10.47 8.66 12.17
CA PRO A 515 -11.26 8.42 13.36
C PRO A 515 -11.21 6.94 13.76
N THR A 516 -11.37 6.69 15.05
CA THR A 516 -11.47 5.35 15.63
C THR A 516 -12.95 4.97 15.80
N CYS A 517 -13.32 3.72 15.56
CA CYS A 517 -14.68 3.22 15.74
C CYS A 517 -14.72 2.05 16.72
N VAL A 518 -15.63 2.09 17.69
CA VAL A 518 -15.94 0.97 18.60
C VAL A 518 -17.43 0.67 18.56
N TYR A 519 -17.77 -0.61 18.62
CA TYR A 519 -19.14 -1.09 18.70
C TYR A 519 -19.41 -1.58 20.11
N GLU A 520 -20.52 -1.12 20.68
CA GLU A 520 -20.98 -1.52 22.00
C GLU A 520 -22.42 -1.97 21.90
N LYS A 521 -22.72 -3.13 22.48
CA LYS A 521 -24.08 -3.66 22.53
C LYS A 521 -24.60 -3.50 23.94
N ASP A 522 -25.62 -2.68 24.09
CA ASP A 522 -26.33 -2.50 25.34
C ASP A 522 -26.99 -3.83 25.73
N ALA A 523 -26.71 -4.31 26.93
CA ALA A 523 -27.20 -5.59 27.43
C ALA A 523 -28.72 -5.56 27.71
N ASP A 524 -29.26 -4.41 28.09
CA ASP A 524 -30.65 -4.21 28.49
C ASP A 524 -31.54 -3.92 27.29
N THR A 525 -31.11 -3.04 26.39
CA THR A 525 -31.89 -2.66 25.20
C THR A 525 -31.60 -3.55 23.98
N GLY A 526 -30.45 -4.25 23.97
CA GLY A 526 -29.98 -5.05 22.84
C GLY A 526 -29.51 -4.22 21.64
N ILE A 527 -29.58 -2.88 21.73
CA ILE A 527 -29.20 -1.96 20.67
C ILE A 527 -27.68 -1.95 20.53
N THR A 528 -27.20 -2.02 19.28
CA THR A 528 -25.77 -1.89 18.99
C THR A 528 -25.46 -0.44 18.61
N THR A 529 -24.59 0.21 19.38
CA THR A 529 -24.14 1.57 19.15
C THR A 529 -22.74 1.58 18.56
N SER A 530 -22.59 2.24 17.41
CA SER A 530 -21.33 2.53 16.75
C SER A 530 -20.83 3.90 17.19
N ARG A 531 -19.79 3.95 18.04
CA ARG A 531 -19.16 5.19 18.51
C ARG A 531 -17.92 5.49 17.67
N MET A 532 -17.98 6.56 16.89
CA MET A 532 -16.87 7.02 16.06
C MET A 532 -16.24 8.29 16.65
N MET A 533 -14.95 8.22 16.97
CA MET A 533 -14.22 9.26 17.68
C MET A 533 -13.12 9.84 16.80
N TYR A 534 -13.19 11.14 16.56
CA TYR A 534 -12.19 11.93 15.85
C TYR A 534 -11.09 12.43 16.81
N VAL A 535 -9.97 12.90 16.26
CA VAL A 535 -9.02 13.73 17.02
C VAL A 535 -9.30 15.19 16.71
N ALA A 536 -9.40 16.01 17.75
CA ALA A 536 -9.38 17.46 17.64
C ALA A 536 -8.07 17.98 18.25
N LEU A 537 -7.41 18.92 17.59
CA LEU A 537 -6.16 19.52 18.05
C LEU A 537 -6.42 20.98 18.42
N ALA A 538 -6.08 21.36 19.66
CA ALA A 538 -6.19 22.74 20.12
C ALA A 538 -5.21 23.66 19.35
N VAL A 539 -5.67 24.86 18.97
CA VAL A 539 -4.85 25.84 18.23
C VAL A 539 -4.11 26.81 19.16
N THR A 540 -4.56 26.96 20.40
CA THR A 540 -3.98 27.87 21.40
C THR A 540 -3.31 27.12 22.57
N PRO A 541 -2.18 27.62 23.09
CA PRO A 541 -1.58 27.10 24.33
C PRO A 541 -2.47 27.43 25.54
N PRO A 542 -2.28 26.77 26.70
CA PRO A 542 -3.03 27.10 27.93
C PRO A 542 -2.89 28.59 28.28
N ALA A 543 -4.01 29.23 28.61
CA ALA A 543 -4.07 30.68 28.83
C ALA A 543 -3.34 31.15 30.09
N GLU A 544 -3.28 30.35 31.15
CA GLU A 544 -2.48 30.55 32.37
C GLU A 544 -2.70 29.28 33.21
N GLY A 545 -1.66 28.51 33.54
CA GLY A 545 -1.81 27.21 34.21
C GLY A 545 -0.48 26.49 34.42
N ALA A 546 -0.50 25.37 35.15
CA ALA A 546 0.66 24.50 35.20
C ALA A 546 0.99 24.06 33.76
N GLY A 547 2.27 24.11 33.37
CA GLY A 547 2.68 23.72 32.02
C GLY A 547 2.16 22.32 31.66
N ASP A 548 2.07 21.99 30.38
CA ASP A 548 1.53 20.69 29.94
C ASP A 548 2.29 19.45 30.49
N ALA A 549 3.46 19.65 31.09
CA ALA A 549 4.26 18.65 31.78
C ALA A 549 3.77 18.31 33.20
N VAL A 550 2.79 19.03 33.77
CA VAL A 550 2.29 18.81 35.13
C VAL A 550 0.78 18.62 35.09
N GLU A 551 0.25 17.65 35.84
CA GLU A 551 -1.18 17.37 35.96
C GLU A 551 -1.92 18.57 36.58
N ASP A 552 -3.08 18.90 36.04
CA ASP A 552 -3.94 19.94 36.61
C ASP A 552 -4.74 19.36 37.80
N GLU A 553 -5.05 20.22 38.77
CA GLU A 553 -6.07 19.90 39.77
C GLU A 553 -7.43 19.88 39.07
N GLU A 554 -8.27 18.88 39.37
CA GLU A 554 -9.61 18.78 38.79
C GLU A 554 -10.52 19.86 39.38
N ASP A 555 -11.24 20.60 38.54
CA ASP A 555 -12.33 21.47 38.97
C ASP A 555 -13.67 20.79 38.77
N PHE A 556 -14.24 20.29 39.86
CA PHE A 556 -15.54 19.61 39.84
C PHE A 556 -16.72 20.51 39.45
N ASN A 557 -16.52 21.84 39.34
CA ASN A 557 -17.55 22.77 38.88
C ASN A 557 -17.53 23.01 37.37
N GLU A 558 -16.47 22.58 36.67
CA GLU A 558 -16.38 22.70 35.22
C GLU A 558 -16.92 21.43 34.53
N PRO A 559 -17.53 21.53 33.34
CA PRO A 559 -18.04 20.36 32.63
C PRO A 559 -16.93 19.48 32.04
N TYR A 560 -15.67 19.92 32.10
CA TYR A 560 -14.53 19.19 31.56
C TYR A 560 -13.23 19.51 32.30
N ASP A 561 -12.25 18.61 32.21
CA ASP A 561 -10.91 18.79 32.76
C ASP A 561 -9.84 18.27 31.79
N TRP A 562 -8.59 18.70 31.98
CA TRP A 562 -7.42 18.27 31.20
C TRP A 562 -6.64 17.18 31.91
N PHE A 563 -6.43 16.05 31.23
CA PHE A 563 -5.76 14.87 31.77
C PHE A 563 -4.55 14.48 30.94
N GLY A 564 -3.44 14.13 31.59
CA GLY A 564 -2.36 13.41 30.93
C GLY A 564 -2.80 12.01 30.53
N TYR A 565 -2.19 11.46 29.48
CA TYR A 565 -2.59 10.17 28.91
C TYR A 565 -2.72 9.03 29.93
N THR A 566 -1.74 8.89 30.84
CA THR A 566 -1.78 7.83 31.87
C THR A 566 -2.94 8.03 32.85
N ARG A 567 -3.24 9.27 33.23
CA ARG A 567 -4.35 9.60 34.13
C ARG A 567 -5.69 9.40 33.42
N ALA A 568 -5.82 9.83 32.17
CA ALA A 568 -7.01 9.63 31.36
C ALA A 568 -7.42 8.15 31.29
N LEU A 569 -6.46 7.24 31.05
CA LEU A 569 -6.74 5.79 31.03
C LEU A 569 -7.23 5.24 32.38
N ARG A 570 -6.79 5.82 33.51
CA ARG A 570 -7.25 5.41 34.85
C ARG A 570 -8.64 5.94 35.17
N MET A 571 -8.98 7.13 34.68
CA MET A 571 -10.25 7.79 34.96
C MET A 571 -11.40 7.28 34.09
N LEU A 572 -11.11 6.87 32.85
CA LEU A 572 -12.11 6.29 31.96
C LEU A 572 -12.61 4.94 32.49
N GLN A 573 -13.92 4.85 32.73
CA GLN A 573 -14.55 3.66 33.31
C GLN A 573 -14.71 2.53 32.30
N SER A 574 -15.13 2.83 31.07
CA SER A 574 -15.43 1.80 30.06
C SER A 574 -14.16 1.27 29.36
N CYS A 575 -14.12 -0.04 29.11
CA CYS A 575 -13.05 -0.66 28.30
C CYS A 575 -13.03 -0.08 26.87
N ALA A 576 -14.20 0.26 26.32
CA ALA A 576 -14.34 0.86 25.01
C ALA A 576 -13.65 2.23 24.93
N ASP A 577 -13.84 3.10 25.94
CA ASP A 577 -13.21 4.43 25.95
C ASP A 577 -11.69 4.33 26.09
N ARG A 578 -11.20 3.41 26.94
CA ARG A 578 -9.76 3.15 27.06
C ARG A 578 -9.15 2.71 25.73
N LYS A 579 -9.82 1.79 25.02
CA LYS A 579 -9.40 1.34 23.69
C LYS A 579 -9.38 2.48 22.67
N ILE A 580 -10.39 3.36 22.69
CA ILE A 580 -10.44 4.55 21.83
C ILE A 580 -9.23 5.45 22.10
N VAL A 581 -8.97 5.80 23.35
CA VAL A 581 -7.84 6.68 23.71
C VAL A 581 -6.51 6.09 23.29
N GLN A 582 -6.30 4.78 23.49
CA GLN A 582 -5.08 4.09 23.04
C GLN A 582 -4.90 4.19 21.53
N GLN A 583 -5.95 3.89 20.75
CA GLN A 583 -5.89 3.93 19.29
C GLN A 583 -5.67 5.35 18.75
N LEU A 584 -6.35 6.34 19.32
CA LEU A 584 -6.15 7.75 18.94
C LEU A 584 -4.76 8.26 19.33
N GLN A 585 -4.21 7.84 20.47
CA GLN A 585 -2.85 8.19 20.88
C GLN A 585 -1.81 7.63 19.89
N CYS A 586 -1.92 6.37 19.47
CA CYS A 586 -1.06 5.80 18.43
C CYS A 586 -1.17 6.58 17.12
N ALA A 587 -2.38 6.98 16.72
CA ALA A 587 -2.61 7.75 15.50
C ALA A 587 -1.99 9.16 15.56
N VAL A 588 -2.08 9.83 16.72
CA VAL A 588 -1.45 11.15 16.96
C VAL A 588 0.08 11.03 16.94
N ARG A 589 0.65 10.01 17.62
CA ARG A 589 2.10 9.79 17.64
C ARG A 589 2.63 9.48 16.24
N SER A 590 1.99 8.58 15.50
CA SER A 590 2.37 8.29 14.11
C SER A 590 2.32 9.53 13.21
N ALA A 591 1.35 10.42 13.41
CA ALA A 591 1.28 11.69 12.69
C ALA A 591 2.42 12.66 13.08
N TYR A 592 2.84 12.65 14.34
CA TYR A 592 3.98 13.42 14.83
C TYR A 592 5.32 12.91 14.27
N ASP A 593 5.56 11.61 14.32
CA ASP A 593 6.83 10.99 13.94
C ASP A 593 7.19 11.26 12.46
N VAL A 594 6.18 11.37 11.58
CA VAL A 594 6.34 11.70 10.16
C VAL A 594 6.25 13.21 9.86
N GLY A 595 6.18 14.06 10.89
CA GLY A 595 6.14 15.52 10.78
C GLY A 595 4.82 16.11 10.27
N LEU A 596 3.71 15.35 10.28
CA LEU A 596 2.39 15.85 9.85
C LEU A 596 1.62 16.54 10.97
N TYR A 597 1.87 16.16 12.22
CA TYR A 597 1.42 16.89 13.40
C TYR A 597 2.62 17.56 14.06
N ILE A 598 2.58 18.89 14.16
CA ILE A 598 3.58 19.68 14.89
C ILE A 598 2.89 20.20 16.16
N PRO A 599 3.31 19.77 17.36
CA PRO A 599 2.77 20.28 18.62
C PRO A 599 3.03 21.79 18.76
N LEU A 600 2.18 22.46 19.53
CA LEU A 600 2.43 23.86 19.88
C LEU A 600 3.79 24.01 20.57
N LYS A 601 4.50 25.09 20.25
CA LYS A 601 5.87 25.30 20.72
C LYS A 601 5.95 25.23 22.25
N GLY A 602 6.84 24.39 22.76
CA GLY A 602 7.03 24.17 24.20
C GLY A 602 6.12 23.10 24.81
N LEU A 603 5.15 22.58 24.06
CA LEU A 603 4.31 21.47 24.47
C LEU A 603 4.84 20.14 23.91
N GLY A 604 4.63 19.04 24.64
CA GLY A 604 4.96 17.69 24.19
C GLY A 604 3.87 17.08 23.29
N VAL A 605 3.96 15.77 23.05
CA VAL A 605 2.98 15.02 22.26
C VAL A 605 2.07 14.23 23.19
N PHE A 606 0.80 14.05 22.82
CA PHE A 606 -0.13 13.24 23.59
C PHE A 606 0.38 11.81 23.77
N GLY A 607 0.47 11.37 25.02
CA GLY A 607 1.13 10.12 25.42
C GLY A 607 2.54 10.29 25.98
N ASP A 608 3.14 11.48 25.90
CA ASP A 608 4.32 11.81 26.70
C ASP A 608 3.97 11.99 28.19
N ASP A 609 4.98 11.92 29.03
CA ASP A 609 4.88 11.90 30.49
C ASP A 609 4.41 13.24 31.07
N VAL A 610 3.53 13.17 32.08
CA VAL A 610 3.03 14.31 32.86
C VAL A 610 3.24 14.02 34.36
N LEU A 611 3.84 14.97 35.09
CA LEU A 611 4.14 14.88 36.52
C LEU A 611 2.87 15.07 37.37
N GLY A 612 2.68 14.29 38.43
CA GLY A 612 1.50 14.41 39.30
C GLY A 612 1.49 15.65 40.22
N VAL A 613 0.28 16.09 40.63
CA VAL A 613 0.03 17.27 41.50
C VAL A 613 0.85 17.25 42.80
N ALA A 614 1.10 16.06 43.36
CA ALA A 614 1.90 15.88 44.59
C ALA A 614 3.38 16.29 44.46
N GLY A 615 3.89 16.51 43.24
CA GLY A 615 5.25 16.97 42.98
C GLY A 615 5.54 18.41 43.42
N ARG A 616 4.54 19.17 43.90
CA ARG A 616 4.73 20.58 44.31
C ARG A 616 5.20 20.79 45.75
N ARG A 617 5.40 19.73 46.55
CA ARG A 617 5.91 19.83 47.93
C ARG A 617 7.23 19.07 48.10
N THR A 618 8.33 19.71 47.73
CA THR A 618 9.58 19.74 48.49
C THR A 618 10.54 20.72 47.78
N SER A 619 10.64 21.89 48.41
CA SER A 619 11.80 22.76 48.51
C SER A 619 13.11 22.31 47.82
N GLU A 620 13.57 23.21 46.94
CA GLU A 620 14.93 23.80 46.92
C GLU A 620 16.16 22.89 46.74
N VAL A 621 17.07 23.38 45.86
CA VAL A 621 18.47 22.95 45.63
C VAL A 621 18.57 21.76 44.64
N GLU A 622 19.08 21.84 43.41
CA GLU A 622 20.27 22.51 42.84
C GLU A 622 20.19 22.51 41.28
N PRO A 623 21.08 23.25 40.55
CA PRO A 623 20.83 23.82 39.22
C PRO A 623 21.13 22.88 38.04
N ALA A 624 20.61 23.30 36.88
CA ALA A 624 20.84 22.80 35.54
C ALA A 624 22.15 22.02 35.33
N SER A 625 22.07 20.69 35.35
CA SER A 625 23.06 19.80 34.76
C SER A 625 22.39 18.50 34.31
N GLY A 626 22.52 18.19 33.01
CA GLY A 626 22.18 16.89 32.43
C GLY A 626 20.71 16.50 32.46
N MET A 627 20.01 16.68 31.35
CA MET A 627 18.68 16.10 31.09
C MET A 627 18.79 14.56 31.18
N ARG A 628 18.64 13.99 32.38
CA ARG A 628 18.65 12.53 32.56
C ARG A 628 17.49 11.95 31.77
N ARG A 629 17.77 10.94 30.95
CA ARG A 629 16.74 10.28 30.13
C ARG A 629 15.76 9.56 31.08
N PRO A 630 14.46 9.50 30.78
CA PRO A 630 13.43 9.07 31.74
C PRO A 630 13.62 7.63 32.26
N LEU A 631 14.25 6.75 31.48
CA LEU A 631 14.51 5.35 31.85
C LEU A 631 16.01 5.06 32.07
N GLU A 632 16.81 6.08 32.30
CA GLU A 632 18.26 5.94 32.46
C GLU A 632 18.61 5.01 33.62
N GLY A 633 19.34 3.93 33.32
CA GLY A 633 19.73 2.89 34.28
C GLY A 633 18.82 1.67 34.33
N LEU A 634 17.68 1.67 33.63
CA LEU A 634 16.82 0.50 33.48
C LEU A 634 17.38 -0.42 32.38
N GLU A 635 17.66 -1.68 32.73
CA GLU A 635 17.91 -2.76 31.80
C GLU A 635 16.56 -3.37 31.36
N LEU A 636 16.32 -3.38 30.05
CA LEU A 636 15.11 -3.95 29.47
C LEU A 636 15.46 -5.28 28.82
N LEU A 637 15.19 -6.38 29.51
CA LEU A 637 15.49 -7.72 29.00
C LEU A 637 14.29 -8.22 28.18
N VAL A 638 14.45 -8.34 26.87
CA VAL A 638 13.41 -8.85 25.98
C VAL A 638 13.68 -10.33 25.76
N VAL A 639 12.73 -11.17 26.16
CA VAL A 639 12.84 -12.63 26.10
C VAL A 639 11.98 -13.15 24.97
N CYS A 640 12.63 -13.72 23.96
CA CYS A 640 12.01 -14.48 22.89
C CYS A 640 12.04 -15.96 23.24
N SER A 641 10.89 -16.63 23.24
CA SER A 641 10.81 -18.07 23.48
C SER A 641 10.05 -18.75 22.35
N PRO A 642 10.74 -19.09 21.24
CA PRO A 642 10.13 -19.77 20.11
C PRO A 642 9.39 -21.05 20.57
N GLY A 643 8.14 -21.23 20.14
CA GLY A 643 7.33 -22.40 20.49
C GLY A 643 6.72 -22.42 21.90
N ASP A 644 6.93 -21.39 22.74
CA ASP A 644 6.30 -21.30 24.07
C ASP A 644 4.82 -20.87 24.00
N THR A 645 3.97 -21.76 23.50
CA THR A 645 2.51 -21.55 23.45
C THR A 645 1.89 -21.53 24.85
N SER A 646 2.52 -22.18 25.83
CA SER A 646 2.08 -22.24 27.22
C SER A 646 2.39 -20.99 28.05
N GLY A 647 3.30 -20.13 27.60
CA GLY A 647 3.79 -18.97 28.34
C GLY A 647 4.66 -19.33 29.56
N GLN A 648 5.42 -20.43 29.49
CA GLN A 648 6.39 -20.86 30.51
C GLN A 648 7.50 -19.83 30.74
N SER A 649 7.87 -19.07 29.71
CA SER A 649 8.85 -17.97 29.75
C SER A 649 8.56 -16.98 30.87
N MET A 650 7.29 -16.63 31.07
CA MET A 650 6.86 -15.73 32.15
C MET A 650 7.12 -16.30 33.54
N GLN A 651 6.89 -17.60 33.73
CA GLN A 651 7.12 -18.27 35.02
C GLN A 651 8.62 -18.33 35.31
N VAL A 652 9.41 -18.78 34.33
CA VAL A 652 10.87 -18.87 34.41
C VAL A 652 11.51 -17.51 34.70
N ALA A 653 11.06 -16.45 34.02
CA ALA A 653 11.57 -15.11 34.24
C ALA A 653 11.28 -14.61 35.67
N ARG A 654 10.08 -14.88 36.21
CA ARG A 654 9.72 -14.52 37.58
C ARG A 654 10.50 -15.28 38.63
N GLU A 655 10.74 -16.57 38.40
CA GLU A 655 11.44 -17.45 39.34
C GLU A 655 12.95 -17.17 39.40
N HIS A 656 13.57 -16.79 38.27
CA HIS A 656 15.04 -16.75 38.15
C HIS A 656 15.66 -15.38 37.85
N LEU A 657 14.90 -14.39 37.36
CA LEU A 657 15.44 -13.10 36.94
C LEU A 657 14.93 -11.95 37.83
N THR A 658 13.62 -11.72 37.82
CA THR A 658 12.99 -10.61 38.55
C THR A 658 11.49 -10.84 38.59
N GLU A 659 10.81 -10.36 39.65
CA GLU A 659 9.34 -10.38 39.68
C GLU A 659 8.72 -9.37 38.69
N CYS A 660 9.51 -8.40 38.19
CA CYS A 660 9.10 -7.40 37.22
C CYS A 660 9.11 -7.97 35.79
N VAL A 661 8.06 -8.73 35.46
CA VAL A 661 7.90 -9.40 34.16
C VAL A 661 6.57 -9.02 33.53
N LEU A 662 6.63 -8.52 32.28
CA LEU A 662 5.47 -8.22 31.44
C LEU A 662 5.41 -9.19 30.27
N ARG A 663 4.18 -9.60 29.91
CA ARG A 663 3.91 -10.33 28.67
C ARG A 663 3.63 -9.31 27.56
N VAL A 664 4.25 -9.49 26.40
CA VAL A 664 4.13 -8.57 25.27
C VAL A 664 3.65 -9.34 24.04
N GLY A 665 2.47 -8.98 23.53
CA GLY A 665 1.92 -9.46 22.26
C GLY A 665 1.92 -8.36 21.20
N ASN A 666 1.44 -8.69 20.00
CA ASN A 666 1.27 -7.74 18.90
C ASN A 666 0.35 -6.55 19.26
N GLU A 667 -0.59 -6.76 20.19
CA GLU A 667 -1.53 -5.74 20.65
C GLU A 667 -1.05 -4.97 21.89
N THR A 668 0.09 -5.33 22.49
CA THR A 668 0.55 -4.70 23.74
C THR A 668 0.99 -3.26 23.48
N PRO A 669 0.31 -2.25 24.06
CA PRO A 669 0.65 -0.86 23.80
C PRO A 669 1.93 -0.46 24.55
N ARG A 670 2.71 0.45 23.96
CA ARG A 670 3.93 1.02 24.58
C ARG A 670 3.67 1.59 25.99
N CYS A 671 2.47 2.07 26.27
CA CYS A 671 2.14 2.60 27.58
C CYS A 671 2.14 1.56 28.70
N GLU A 672 1.80 0.31 28.41
CA GLU A 672 1.84 -0.79 29.37
C GLU A 672 3.29 -1.12 29.74
N ILE A 673 4.16 -1.17 28.73
CA ILE A 673 5.61 -1.35 28.92
C ILE A 673 6.20 -0.17 29.72
N LEU A 674 5.83 1.07 29.39
CA LEU A 674 6.22 2.27 30.16
C LEU A 674 5.76 2.22 31.61
N GLN A 675 4.52 1.77 31.85
CA GLN A 675 3.98 1.67 33.19
C GLN A 675 4.75 0.62 34.00
N GLY A 676 5.01 -0.56 33.45
CA GLY A 676 5.84 -1.57 34.12
C GLY A 676 7.28 -1.12 34.32
N ALA A 677 7.85 -0.34 33.39
CA ALA A 677 9.18 0.25 33.54
C ALA A 677 9.24 1.21 34.73
N ARG A 678 8.25 2.09 34.86
CA ARG A 678 8.13 3.00 36.01
C ARG A 678 7.92 2.25 37.31
N GLU A 679 7.03 1.26 37.34
CA GLU A 679 6.77 0.45 38.53
C GLU A 679 8.04 -0.31 38.98
N THR A 680 8.82 -0.81 38.03
CA THR A 680 10.10 -1.47 38.28
C THR A 680 11.10 -0.49 38.91
N MET A 681 11.24 0.70 38.33
CA MET A 681 12.13 1.75 38.87
C MET A 681 11.65 2.26 40.25
N GLN A 682 10.34 2.40 40.46
CA GLN A 682 9.75 2.78 41.75
C GLN A 682 9.97 1.72 42.83
N ALA A 683 9.93 0.44 42.46
CA ALA A 683 10.29 -0.67 43.34
C ALA A 683 11.81 -0.74 43.64
N GLY A 684 12.62 0.17 43.10
CA GLY A 684 14.07 0.18 43.25
C GLY A 684 14.78 -0.94 42.47
N LYS A 685 14.07 -1.61 41.55
CA LYS A 685 14.62 -2.65 40.69
C LYS A 685 15.19 -2.02 39.42
N THR A 686 16.27 -2.58 38.90
CA THR A 686 16.98 -2.07 37.71
C THR A 686 16.67 -2.83 36.44
N THR A 687 15.91 -3.93 36.51
CA THR A 687 15.68 -4.83 35.38
C THR A 687 14.18 -5.12 35.21
N LEU A 688 13.66 -4.84 34.02
CA LEU A 688 12.31 -5.20 33.58
C LEU A 688 12.44 -6.26 32.48
N VAL A 689 11.69 -7.36 32.61
CA VAL A 689 11.66 -8.43 31.59
C VAL A 689 10.39 -8.32 30.75
N LEU A 690 10.54 -8.33 29.44
CA LEU A 690 9.45 -8.39 28.45
C LEU A 690 9.46 -9.76 27.78
N CYS A 691 8.53 -10.64 28.11
CA CYS A 691 8.40 -11.92 27.41
C CYS A 691 7.49 -11.75 26.18
N LEU A 692 8.06 -11.92 24.99
CA LEU A 692 7.31 -11.85 23.75
C LEU A 692 6.44 -13.10 23.58
N GLN A 693 5.19 -12.93 23.14
CA GLN A 693 4.34 -14.05 22.74
C GLN A 693 4.83 -14.66 21.42
N CYS A 694 4.49 -15.93 21.17
CA CYS A 694 4.94 -16.66 19.98
C CYS A 694 4.46 -16.05 18.65
N ASP A 695 3.39 -15.28 18.66
CA ASP A 695 2.82 -14.62 17.48
C ASP A 695 3.48 -13.27 17.17
N VAL A 696 4.37 -12.77 18.02
CA VAL A 696 5.04 -11.48 17.82
C VAL A 696 6.14 -11.59 16.77
N ASP A 697 6.08 -10.74 15.75
CA ASP A 697 7.17 -10.58 14.80
C ASP A 697 8.36 -9.90 15.49
N VAL A 698 9.39 -10.68 15.76
CA VAL A 698 10.60 -10.23 16.48
C VAL A 698 11.37 -9.19 15.67
N ASN A 699 11.36 -9.27 14.34
CA ASN A 699 12.08 -8.32 13.48
C ASN A 699 11.43 -6.93 13.53
N VAL A 700 10.10 -6.89 13.46
CA VAL A 700 9.34 -5.64 13.63
C VAL A 700 9.52 -5.07 15.04
N PHE A 701 9.51 -5.94 16.07
CA PHE A 701 9.75 -5.51 17.44
C PHE A 701 11.15 -4.93 17.62
N SER A 702 12.18 -5.56 17.04
CA SER A 702 13.57 -5.09 17.18
C SER A 702 13.81 -3.74 16.53
N GLU A 703 13.36 -3.55 15.29
CA GLU A 703 13.62 -2.31 14.56
C GLU A 703 12.89 -1.12 15.19
N GLU A 704 11.60 -1.27 15.49
CA GLU A 704 10.77 -0.15 15.95
C GLU A 704 10.81 0.04 17.47
N GLN A 705 10.70 -1.04 18.26
CA GLN A 705 10.51 -0.92 19.72
C GLN A 705 11.83 -0.75 20.45
N LEU A 706 12.87 -1.53 20.12
CA LEU A 706 14.15 -1.44 20.84
C LEU A 706 14.82 -0.08 20.61
N THR A 707 14.75 0.45 19.38
CA THR A 707 15.21 1.81 19.05
C THR A 707 14.49 2.85 19.93
N TYR A 708 13.15 2.78 20.00
CA TYR A 708 12.36 3.67 20.84
C TYR A 708 12.74 3.60 22.33
N TRP A 709 12.93 2.41 22.88
CA TRP A 709 13.31 2.25 24.30
C TRP A 709 14.73 2.73 24.60
N SER A 710 15.66 2.52 23.66
CA SER A 710 17.04 3.01 23.73
C SER A 710 17.09 4.55 23.75
N GLU A 711 16.29 5.21 22.91
CA GLU A 711 16.15 6.67 22.90
C GLU A 711 15.61 7.22 24.23
N LYS A 712 14.72 6.48 24.90
CA LYS A 712 14.21 6.81 26.25
C LYS A 712 15.21 6.56 27.38
N GLY A 713 16.39 6.02 27.06
CA GLY A 713 17.50 5.79 28.00
C GLY A 713 17.52 4.41 28.64
N ALA A 714 16.58 3.52 28.30
CA ALA A 714 16.65 2.12 28.71
C ALA A 714 17.79 1.42 27.94
N ARG A 715 18.31 0.33 28.51
CA ARG A 715 19.27 -0.55 27.83
C ARG A 715 18.57 -1.84 27.41
N PRO A 716 18.00 -1.90 26.20
CA PRO A 716 17.43 -3.15 25.69
C PRO A 716 18.51 -4.21 25.52
N ARG A 717 18.19 -5.45 25.88
CA ARG A 717 18.97 -6.67 25.58
C ARG A 717 18.02 -7.77 25.16
N LEU A 718 18.33 -8.44 24.08
CA LEU A 718 17.48 -9.50 23.53
C LEU A 718 18.06 -10.87 23.89
N VAL A 719 17.23 -11.73 24.46
CA VAL A 719 17.61 -13.08 24.89
C VAL A 719 16.64 -14.08 24.31
N THR A 720 17.17 -15.10 23.65
CA THR A 720 16.38 -16.24 23.20
C THR A 720 16.43 -17.36 24.25
N LEU A 721 15.27 -17.83 24.70
CA LEU A 721 15.11 -18.94 25.62
C LEU A 721 14.62 -20.19 24.87
N LEU A 722 15.42 -21.25 24.86
CA LEU A 722 15.10 -22.51 24.20
C LEU A 722 14.62 -23.56 25.23
N PHE A 723 13.32 -23.89 25.19
CA PHE A 723 12.72 -24.91 26.04
C PHE A 723 12.95 -26.33 25.52
N SER A 724 12.93 -27.32 26.43
CA SER A 724 13.03 -28.74 26.07
C SER A 724 11.86 -29.16 25.17
N GLY A 725 12.12 -29.89 24.07
CA GLY A 725 11.09 -30.32 23.11
C GLY A 725 10.84 -29.36 21.94
N VAL A 726 11.27 -28.10 22.04
CA VAL A 726 11.07 -27.09 20.96
C VAL A 726 11.95 -27.41 19.75
N SER A 727 13.17 -27.89 19.98
CA SER A 727 14.11 -28.25 18.90
C SER A 727 13.53 -29.35 18.00
N GLU A 728 12.93 -30.36 18.62
CA GLU A 728 12.25 -31.46 17.97
C GLU A 728 11.01 -30.96 17.21
N MET A 729 10.23 -30.06 17.80
CA MET A 729 9.05 -29.46 17.14
C MET A 729 9.43 -28.69 15.86
N ILE A 730 10.50 -27.89 15.91
CA ILE A 730 11.01 -27.11 14.77
C ILE A 730 11.50 -28.05 13.66
N LEU A 731 12.27 -29.10 14.03
CA LEU A 731 12.96 -29.96 13.07
C LEU A 731 12.12 -31.15 12.57
N GLN A 732 11.06 -31.56 13.27
CA GLN A 732 10.16 -32.64 12.86
C GLN A 732 8.96 -32.15 12.04
N GLY A 733 8.77 -30.82 11.89
CA GLY A 733 7.79 -30.24 10.97
C GLY A 733 6.32 -30.49 11.36
N ALA A 734 5.97 -30.31 12.64
CA ALA A 734 4.57 -30.22 13.06
C ALA A 734 3.84 -29.06 12.34
N ASP A 735 2.50 -29.04 12.32
CA ASP A 735 1.70 -28.02 11.61
C ASP A 735 2.08 -26.56 12.01
N ASP A 736 2.55 -26.34 13.24
CA ASP A 736 3.02 -25.04 13.77
C ASP A 736 4.56 -24.85 13.69
N GLY A 737 5.27 -25.80 13.07
CA GLY A 737 6.74 -25.87 13.05
C GLY A 737 7.39 -24.79 12.18
N ALA A 738 6.75 -24.39 11.07
CA ALA A 738 7.29 -23.35 10.18
C ALA A 738 7.34 -21.97 10.85
N ASP A 739 6.27 -21.60 11.55
CA ASP A 739 6.20 -20.33 12.29
C ASP A 739 7.18 -20.32 13.47
N SER A 740 7.32 -21.47 14.15
CA SER A 740 8.31 -21.63 15.23
C SER A 740 9.75 -21.58 14.73
N ALA A 741 10.04 -22.14 13.56
CA ALA A 741 11.35 -22.08 12.91
C ALA A 741 11.71 -20.64 12.51
N SER A 742 10.76 -19.94 11.90
CA SER A 742 10.87 -18.51 11.56
C SER A 742 11.13 -17.66 12.80
N ALA A 743 10.30 -17.81 13.84
CA ALA A 743 10.47 -17.11 15.11
C ALA A 743 11.83 -17.40 15.75
N PHE A 744 12.32 -18.66 15.71
CA PHE A 744 13.64 -19.02 16.20
C PHE A 744 14.75 -18.28 15.44
N ILE A 745 14.78 -18.38 14.11
CA ILE A 745 15.83 -17.78 13.27
C ILE A 745 15.92 -16.27 13.48
N TYR A 746 14.79 -15.56 13.39
CA TYR A 746 14.79 -14.11 13.60
C TYR A 746 15.17 -13.72 15.03
N SER A 747 14.72 -14.49 16.04
CA SER A 747 15.14 -14.25 17.42
C SER A 747 16.65 -14.39 17.59
N ILE A 748 17.26 -15.40 16.97
CA ILE A 748 18.70 -15.66 17.05
C ILE A 748 19.53 -14.58 16.35
N MET A 749 19.13 -14.18 15.14
CA MET A 749 19.84 -13.14 14.38
C MET A 749 19.94 -11.81 15.13
N LEU A 750 19.01 -11.56 16.06
CA LEU A 750 18.88 -10.30 16.79
C LEU A 750 19.30 -10.41 18.27
N SER A 751 19.44 -11.62 18.82
CA SER A 751 19.70 -11.85 20.24
C SER A 751 21.17 -11.68 20.61
N ASP A 752 21.41 -11.19 21.82
CA ASP A 752 22.74 -11.15 22.43
C ASP A 752 23.14 -12.52 23.02
N VAL A 753 22.14 -13.26 23.53
CA VAL A 753 22.34 -14.51 24.28
C VAL A 753 21.24 -15.52 23.94
N LEU A 754 21.62 -16.80 23.74
CA LEU A 754 20.72 -17.94 23.72
C LEU A 754 20.93 -18.76 24.99
N VAL A 755 19.85 -18.97 25.75
CA VAL A 755 19.86 -19.75 26.99
C VAL A 755 18.97 -20.99 26.82
N THR A 756 19.50 -22.17 27.15
CA THR A 756 18.72 -23.41 27.14
C THR A 756 18.08 -23.67 28.50
N ALA A 757 16.88 -24.24 28.52
CA ALA A 757 16.22 -24.65 29.76
C ALA A 757 16.98 -25.80 30.45
N GLU A 758 17.51 -26.75 29.68
CA GLU A 758 18.34 -27.85 30.19
C GLU A 758 19.74 -27.36 30.59
N GLU A 759 20.16 -27.68 31.83
CA GLU A 759 21.51 -27.39 32.32
C GLU A 759 22.53 -28.46 31.90
N ASP A 760 22.11 -29.71 31.81
CA ASP A 760 22.99 -30.84 31.54
C ASP A 760 23.16 -31.03 30.03
N GLN A 761 24.31 -30.63 29.50
CA GLN A 761 24.66 -30.81 28.08
C GLN A 761 24.64 -32.28 27.64
N GLN A 762 24.76 -33.25 28.56
CA GLN A 762 24.64 -34.68 28.25
C GLN A 762 23.21 -35.10 27.86
N LYS A 763 22.21 -34.27 28.17
CA LYS A 763 20.80 -34.51 27.81
C LYS A 763 20.39 -33.83 26.51
N PHE A 764 21.28 -33.06 25.89
CA PHE A 764 20.95 -32.38 24.64
C PHE A 764 20.73 -33.41 23.54
N THR A 765 19.60 -33.30 22.85
CA THR A 765 19.27 -34.12 21.68
C THR A 765 20.10 -33.70 20.48
N SER A 766 20.16 -34.57 19.46
CA SER A 766 20.79 -34.27 18.17
C SER A 766 20.22 -32.99 17.55
N GLU A 767 18.91 -32.84 17.63
CA GLU A 767 18.11 -31.72 17.16
C GLU A 767 18.52 -30.41 17.86
N MET A 768 18.70 -30.47 19.18
CA MET A 768 19.14 -29.33 19.97
C MET A 768 20.58 -28.91 19.62
N TRP A 769 21.49 -29.86 19.46
CA TRP A 769 22.84 -29.58 18.96
C TRP A 769 22.82 -28.98 17.55
N GLY A 770 21.93 -29.46 16.69
CA GLY A 770 21.71 -28.91 15.35
C GLY A 770 21.27 -27.44 15.36
N LEU A 771 20.29 -27.09 16.17
CA LEU A 771 19.83 -25.70 16.29
C LEU A 771 20.86 -24.79 16.95
N LEU A 772 21.62 -25.28 17.94
CA LEU A 772 22.71 -24.52 18.55
C LEU A 772 23.83 -24.23 17.54
N GLN A 773 24.14 -25.20 16.67
CA GLN A 773 25.09 -25.00 15.58
C GLN A 773 24.56 -23.98 14.57
N LEU A 774 23.31 -24.10 14.14
CA LEU A 774 22.69 -23.11 13.24
C LEU A 774 22.72 -21.70 13.86
N ALA A 775 22.43 -21.60 15.16
CA ALA A 775 22.42 -20.32 15.85
C ALA A 775 23.79 -19.65 15.87
N HIS A 776 24.86 -20.44 16.04
CA HIS A 776 26.23 -19.94 15.97
C HIS A 776 26.62 -19.46 14.57
N GLU A 777 26.19 -20.15 13.51
CA GLU A 777 26.45 -19.75 12.13
C GLU A 777 25.69 -18.48 11.72
N LEU A 778 24.45 -18.31 12.19
CA LEU A 778 23.63 -17.13 11.88
C LEU A 778 24.07 -15.88 12.63
N ASN A 779 24.57 -16.03 13.86
CA ASN A 779 25.01 -14.92 14.70
C ASN A 779 26.30 -15.31 15.43
N GLY A 780 27.45 -14.96 14.83
CA GLY A 780 28.77 -15.26 15.39
C GLY A 780 29.08 -14.53 16.71
N GLU A 781 28.33 -13.49 17.07
CA GLU A 781 28.46 -12.77 18.34
C GLU A 781 27.56 -13.34 19.45
N LEU A 782 26.69 -14.30 19.12
CA LEU A 782 25.73 -14.89 20.05
C LEU A 782 26.42 -15.72 21.16
N MET A 783 26.12 -15.39 22.41
CA MET A 783 26.57 -16.18 23.55
C MET A 783 25.63 -17.37 23.80
N LEU A 784 26.16 -18.60 23.72
CA LEU A 784 25.39 -19.82 24.00
C LEU A 784 25.58 -20.28 25.45
N CYS A 785 24.48 -20.41 26.20
CA CYS A 785 24.49 -20.78 27.61
C CYS A 785 23.58 -21.99 27.90
N ALA A 786 24.12 -22.99 28.60
CA ALA A 786 23.37 -24.11 29.14
C ALA A 786 22.84 -23.80 30.55
N GLY A 787 21.53 -24.00 30.73
CA GLY A 787 20.83 -23.82 32.00
C GLY A 787 20.55 -22.35 32.35
N ILE A 788 19.30 -22.06 32.72
CA ILE A 788 18.81 -20.70 33.02
C ILE A 788 19.58 -20.03 34.17
N VAL A 789 19.87 -20.80 35.22
CA VAL A 789 20.54 -20.31 36.45
C VAL A 789 22.05 -20.44 36.37
N SER A 790 22.54 -21.61 35.93
CA SER A 790 23.98 -21.90 35.90
C SER A 790 24.72 -21.20 34.76
N ARG A 791 24.02 -20.92 33.64
CA ARG A 791 24.52 -20.21 32.46
C ARG A 791 25.91 -20.68 32.04
N ARG A 792 26.11 -22.00 32.00
CA ARG A 792 27.40 -22.58 31.61
C ARG A 792 27.62 -22.30 30.14
N PRO A 793 28.74 -21.70 29.72
CA PRO A 793 29.00 -21.49 28.31
C PRO A 793 28.99 -22.85 27.57
N ILE A 794 28.34 -22.89 26.42
CA ILE A 794 28.35 -24.04 25.53
C ILE A 794 29.50 -23.81 24.54
N GLU A 795 30.56 -24.61 24.64
CA GLU A 795 31.57 -24.69 23.60
C GLU A 795 30.97 -25.51 22.45
N THR A 796 30.70 -24.89 21.31
CA THR A 796 30.26 -25.63 20.12
C THR A 796 31.32 -26.68 19.77
N PRO A 797 30.95 -27.95 19.51
CA PRO A 797 31.93 -28.92 19.06
C PRO A 797 32.55 -28.44 17.74
N PRO A 798 33.87 -28.59 17.53
CA PRO A 798 34.50 -28.15 16.30
C PRO A 798 33.86 -28.90 15.13
N ILE A 799 33.41 -28.11 14.16
CA ILE A 799 32.93 -28.52 12.83
C ILE A 799 33.70 -29.78 12.43
N GLY A 800 32.99 -30.84 12.07
CA GLY A 800 33.56 -31.98 11.38
C GLY A 800 34.18 -31.50 10.08
N LYS A 801 35.38 -30.92 10.15
CA LYS A 801 36.28 -30.76 9.02
C LYS A 801 36.47 -32.17 8.50
N GLU A 802 36.01 -32.40 7.29
CA GLU A 802 36.33 -33.58 6.49
C GLU A 802 37.83 -33.85 6.64
N GLY A 803 38.17 -34.88 7.41
CA GLY A 803 39.50 -35.03 7.99
C GLY A 803 39.66 -36.40 8.62
N ASP A 804 39.75 -37.40 7.75
CA ASP A 804 40.61 -38.59 7.87
C ASP A 804 40.47 -39.45 9.15
N GLY A 805 39.77 -40.57 9.02
CA GLY A 805 40.01 -41.77 9.85
C GLY A 805 39.06 -41.97 11.03
N GLY A 806 37.95 -42.66 10.79
CA GLY A 806 37.14 -43.26 11.84
C GLY A 806 35.93 -44.01 11.29
N ASP A 807 36.08 -45.33 11.11
CA ASP A 807 34.96 -46.26 10.92
C ASP A 807 33.83 -46.01 11.94
N GLN A 808 32.60 -45.76 11.47
CA GLN A 808 31.29 -46.05 12.11
C GLN A 808 30.18 -45.29 11.33
N THR A 809 29.49 -45.88 10.35
CA THR A 809 28.24 -46.67 10.48
C THR A 809 27.08 -46.02 11.26
N SER A 810 26.55 -44.87 10.79
CA SER A 810 25.10 -44.58 10.83
C SER A 810 24.72 -43.67 9.64
N TYR A 811 24.29 -44.26 8.52
CA TYR A 811 23.84 -43.48 7.34
C TYR A 811 22.45 -42.83 7.50
N ASP A 812 21.76 -43.07 8.63
CA ASP A 812 20.34 -42.73 8.82
C ASP A 812 20.08 -41.59 9.83
N GLU A 813 21.10 -41.02 10.47
CA GLU A 813 20.89 -39.91 11.40
C GLU A 813 20.84 -38.56 10.67
N SER A 814 19.81 -37.77 10.96
CA SER A 814 19.67 -36.41 10.44
C SER A 814 20.61 -35.47 11.20
N SER A 815 21.27 -34.57 10.47
CA SER A 815 22.14 -33.54 11.03
C SER A 815 22.01 -32.23 10.26
N LEU A 816 22.59 -31.15 10.81
CA LEU A 816 22.62 -29.86 10.13
C LEU A 816 23.64 -29.89 9.00
N HIS A 817 23.24 -29.43 7.81
CA HIS A 817 24.11 -29.32 6.65
C HIS A 817 24.00 -27.94 6.01
N GLU A 818 25.16 -27.38 5.66
CA GLU A 818 25.27 -26.19 4.80
C GLU A 818 25.49 -26.63 3.34
N ILE A 819 24.70 -26.07 2.43
CA ILE A 819 24.82 -26.29 1.00
C ILE A 819 25.01 -24.93 0.33
N THR A 820 26.23 -24.66 -0.11
CA THR A 820 26.56 -23.45 -0.90
C THR A 820 26.61 -23.80 -2.38
N VAL A 821 25.88 -23.05 -3.19
CA VAL A 821 25.91 -23.12 -4.65
C VAL A 821 26.40 -21.78 -5.19
N THR A 822 27.50 -21.81 -5.94
CA THR A 822 28.10 -20.62 -6.53
C THR A 822 28.16 -20.75 -8.04
N CYS A 823 27.71 -19.71 -8.75
CA CYS A 823 27.85 -19.61 -10.20
C CYS A 823 28.38 -18.23 -10.61
N THR A 824 29.51 -18.22 -11.31
CA THR A 824 30.21 -16.99 -11.72
C THR A 824 29.96 -16.64 -13.18
N GLY A 825 29.90 -15.34 -13.49
CA GLY A 825 29.91 -14.82 -14.87
C GLY A 825 28.63 -15.07 -15.68
N ARG A 826 27.55 -15.55 -15.06
CA ARG A 826 26.24 -15.72 -15.70
C ARG A 826 25.18 -14.97 -14.90
N PRO A 827 24.49 -13.97 -15.46
CA PRO A 827 23.41 -13.32 -14.75
C PRO A 827 22.20 -14.27 -14.65
N VAL A 828 21.40 -14.09 -13.60
CA VAL A 828 20.09 -14.70 -13.39
C VAL A 828 19.05 -13.96 -14.23
N GLU A 829 18.24 -14.72 -14.96
CA GLU A 829 17.07 -14.18 -15.64
C GLU A 829 15.89 -14.11 -14.65
N PRO A 830 15.38 -12.92 -14.29
CA PRO A 830 14.34 -12.78 -13.27
C PRO A 830 13.04 -13.52 -13.63
N SER A 831 12.69 -13.63 -14.91
CA SER A 831 11.54 -14.41 -15.40
C SER A 831 11.61 -15.88 -14.97
N ARG A 832 12.81 -16.46 -14.92
CA ARG A 832 13.06 -17.85 -14.58
C ARG A 832 13.14 -18.07 -13.07
N LEU A 833 13.59 -17.06 -12.33
CA LEU A 833 13.57 -17.06 -10.86
C LEU A 833 12.14 -17.05 -10.30
N ALA A 834 11.16 -16.54 -11.05
CA ALA A 834 9.77 -16.37 -10.61
C ALA A 834 9.13 -17.62 -9.97
N ARG A 835 9.46 -18.83 -10.43
CA ARG A 835 8.93 -20.08 -9.83
C ARG A 835 9.37 -20.29 -8.39
N LEU A 836 10.57 -19.83 -8.03
CA LEU A 836 11.09 -19.94 -6.66
C LEU A 836 10.52 -18.85 -5.75
N LEU A 837 9.98 -17.78 -6.33
CA LEU A 837 9.35 -16.69 -5.60
C LEU A 837 7.85 -16.94 -5.34
N GLU A 838 7.24 -17.94 -6.00
CA GLU A 838 5.86 -18.36 -5.76
C GLU A 838 5.76 -19.18 -4.46
N VAL A 839 4.61 -19.09 -3.76
CA VAL A 839 4.31 -19.93 -2.59
C VAL A 839 4.56 -21.41 -2.92
N ALA A 840 5.25 -22.11 -2.03
CA ALA A 840 5.70 -23.49 -2.19
C ALA A 840 6.76 -23.70 -3.29
N GLY A 841 7.45 -22.63 -3.72
CA GLY A 841 8.52 -22.68 -4.73
C GLY A 841 9.69 -23.62 -4.37
N LEU A 842 9.90 -23.90 -3.07
CA LEU A 842 10.93 -24.81 -2.56
C LEU A 842 10.40 -26.17 -2.11
N ASP A 843 9.14 -26.53 -2.42
CA ASP A 843 8.52 -27.79 -1.98
C ASP A 843 9.35 -29.03 -2.35
N GLU A 844 10.05 -29.00 -3.48
CA GLU A 844 10.92 -30.10 -3.91
C GLU A 844 12.12 -30.30 -2.97
N CYS A 845 12.67 -29.22 -2.40
CA CYS A 845 13.69 -29.30 -1.35
C CYS A 845 13.10 -29.85 -0.05
N TYR A 846 11.89 -29.38 0.34
CA TYR A 846 11.20 -29.81 1.56
C TYR A 846 10.80 -31.30 1.56
N ARG A 847 10.80 -31.98 0.40
CA ARG A 847 10.58 -33.45 0.31
C ARG A 847 11.77 -34.26 0.83
N HIS A 848 12.96 -33.67 0.85
CA HIS A 848 14.21 -34.38 1.16
C HIS A 848 14.85 -33.90 2.47
N ALA A 849 14.47 -32.72 2.95
CA ALA A 849 15.02 -32.10 4.14
C ALA A 849 14.05 -31.07 4.73
N VAL A 850 14.31 -30.64 5.98
CA VAL A 850 13.72 -29.39 6.49
C VAL A 850 14.67 -28.25 6.14
N VAL A 851 14.23 -27.34 5.27
CA VAL A 851 14.99 -26.13 4.93
C VAL A 851 14.77 -25.10 6.04
N LEU A 852 15.86 -24.73 6.72
CA LEU A 852 15.83 -23.84 7.87
C LEU A 852 16.11 -22.40 7.44
N TRP A 853 17.17 -22.19 6.66
CA TRP A 853 17.57 -20.85 6.23
C TRP A 853 18.09 -20.87 4.80
N VAL A 854 17.78 -19.82 4.04
CA VAL A 854 18.39 -19.54 2.73
C VAL A 854 18.78 -18.09 2.69
N GLN A 855 20.03 -17.84 2.30
CA GLN A 855 20.52 -16.51 1.98
C GLN A 855 21.32 -16.56 0.69
N GLY A 856 21.28 -15.50 -0.11
CA GLY A 856 22.09 -15.44 -1.31
C GLY A 856 22.20 -14.05 -1.91
N GLU A 857 23.21 -13.88 -2.74
CA GLU A 857 23.41 -12.71 -3.59
C GLU A 857 23.39 -13.17 -5.04
N VAL A 858 22.64 -12.49 -5.89
CA VAL A 858 22.50 -12.83 -7.31
C VAL A 858 22.70 -11.63 -8.21
N TRP A 859 23.34 -11.87 -9.35
CA TRP A 859 23.46 -10.88 -10.41
C TRP A 859 22.26 -11.00 -11.33
N ILE A 860 21.30 -10.09 -11.24
CA ILE A 860 20.11 -10.11 -12.10
C ILE A 860 20.46 -9.47 -13.45
N ALA A 861 20.14 -10.15 -14.56
CA ALA A 861 20.43 -9.66 -15.92
C ALA A 861 19.86 -8.26 -16.18
N SER A 862 18.67 -7.97 -15.66
CA SER A 862 18.00 -6.69 -15.83
C SER A 862 18.49 -5.58 -14.88
N ARG A 863 19.22 -5.93 -13.81
CA ARG A 863 19.81 -4.97 -12.87
C ARG A 863 21.32 -5.19 -12.76
N PRO A 864 22.11 -4.86 -13.80
CA PRO A 864 23.54 -5.14 -13.81
C PRO A 864 24.31 -4.33 -12.77
N LYS A 865 23.75 -3.23 -12.25
CA LYS A 865 24.43 -2.33 -11.30
C LYS A 865 24.23 -2.71 -9.83
N SER A 866 23.17 -3.44 -9.49
CA SER A 866 22.87 -3.84 -8.10
C SER A 866 22.88 -5.34 -7.91
N ARG A 867 23.19 -5.77 -6.68
CA ARG A 867 23.02 -7.16 -6.24
C ARG A 867 21.53 -7.41 -6.01
N GLY A 868 21.06 -8.62 -6.28
CA GLY A 868 19.79 -9.12 -5.78
C GLY A 868 20.03 -9.93 -4.51
N LEU A 869 19.33 -9.63 -3.44
CA LEU A 869 19.38 -10.40 -2.19
C LEU A 869 18.28 -11.45 -2.20
N LEU A 870 18.64 -12.71 -2.07
CA LEU A 870 17.71 -13.81 -1.86
C LEU A 870 17.62 -14.15 -0.38
N ALA A 871 16.40 -14.28 0.13
CA ALA A 871 16.11 -14.77 1.47
C ALA A 871 15.00 -15.82 1.45
N LEU A 872 14.89 -16.62 2.52
CA LEU A 872 13.83 -17.62 2.68
C LEU A 872 12.60 -17.01 3.36
N ASP A 873 11.44 -17.12 2.71
CA ASP A 873 10.15 -17.08 3.41
C ASP A 873 9.80 -18.52 3.83
N ILE A 874 10.06 -18.82 5.10
CA ILE A 874 9.85 -20.16 5.69
C ILE A 874 8.38 -20.54 5.69
N SER A 875 7.49 -19.59 6.01
CA SER A 875 6.05 -19.84 6.12
C SER A 875 5.44 -20.10 4.74
N SER A 876 5.88 -19.37 3.71
CA SER A 876 5.44 -19.60 2.33
C SER A 876 6.25 -20.66 1.58
N ARG A 877 7.35 -21.17 2.17
CA ARG A 877 8.29 -22.12 1.54
C ARG A 877 8.79 -21.65 0.18
N CYS A 878 9.12 -20.37 0.07
CA CYS A 878 9.59 -19.75 -1.16
C CYS A 878 10.76 -18.79 -0.89
N LEU A 879 11.41 -18.34 -1.95
CA LEU A 879 12.42 -17.29 -1.87
C LEU A 879 11.76 -15.91 -2.00
N THR A 880 12.34 -14.93 -1.33
CA THR A 880 12.09 -13.51 -1.57
C THR A 880 13.31 -12.92 -2.28
N LEU A 881 13.08 -11.90 -3.12
CA LEU A 881 14.13 -11.19 -3.83
C LEU A 881 14.04 -9.70 -3.50
N GLU A 882 15.09 -9.15 -2.92
CA GLU A 882 15.23 -7.74 -2.59
C GLU A 882 16.40 -7.11 -3.36
N GLU A 883 16.40 -5.79 -3.47
CA GLU A 883 17.54 -5.06 -4.04
C GLU A 883 18.62 -4.90 -2.96
N GLY A 884 19.79 -5.45 -3.22
CA GLY A 884 20.97 -5.33 -2.38
C GLY A 884 21.84 -4.13 -2.75
N GLU A 885 23.04 -4.12 -2.19
CA GLU A 885 24.03 -3.08 -2.45
C GLU A 885 24.45 -3.05 -3.94
N PRO A 886 24.87 -1.89 -4.46
CA PRO A 886 25.50 -1.82 -5.76
C PRO A 886 26.71 -2.76 -5.82
N TRP A 887 27.01 -3.29 -7.01
CA TRP A 887 28.31 -3.92 -7.21
C TRP A 887 29.40 -2.86 -6.95
N GLU A 888 30.42 -3.23 -6.18
CA GLU A 888 31.65 -2.45 -6.14
C GLU A 888 32.25 -2.54 -7.55
N ASP A 889 31.95 -1.56 -8.39
CA ASP A 889 32.67 -1.40 -9.65
C ASP A 889 34.12 -1.11 -9.26
N ASP A 890 35.06 -2.04 -9.57
CA ASP A 890 36.50 -1.78 -9.46
C ASP A 890 36.73 -0.40 -10.12
N GLU A 891 36.99 0.66 -9.33
CA GLU A 891 37.06 2.08 -9.74
C GLU A 891 38.21 2.41 -10.73
N GLY A 892 38.62 1.48 -11.60
CA GLY A 892 39.86 1.58 -12.35
C GLY A 892 39.88 1.10 -13.80
N ASP A 893 38.81 0.56 -14.40
CA ASP A 893 38.90 0.12 -15.81
C ASP A 893 37.58 0.36 -16.57
N ASP A 894 37.45 1.55 -17.18
CA ASP A 894 36.32 2.04 -18.02
C ASP A 894 35.97 1.18 -19.25
N ARG A 895 36.47 -0.06 -19.35
CA ARG A 895 36.04 -1.01 -20.37
C ARG A 895 34.83 -1.77 -19.84
N ALA A 896 33.64 -1.23 -20.12
CA ALA A 896 32.35 -1.88 -19.95
C ALA A 896 32.43 -3.36 -20.41
N GLY A 897 32.47 -4.29 -19.45
CA GLY A 897 32.50 -5.73 -19.70
C GLY A 897 33.49 -6.54 -18.85
N LYS A 898 34.60 -5.99 -18.34
CA LYS A 898 35.59 -6.80 -17.58
C LYS A 898 35.18 -7.17 -16.15
N GLY A 899 34.34 -6.35 -15.50
CA GLY A 899 33.86 -6.63 -14.13
C GLY A 899 32.77 -7.70 -14.09
N GLU A 900 32.02 -7.88 -15.19
CA GLU A 900 30.84 -8.75 -15.25
C GLU A 900 31.20 -10.24 -15.16
N ASP A 901 32.32 -10.64 -15.78
CA ASP A 901 32.83 -12.02 -15.72
C ASP A 901 33.20 -12.46 -14.28
N LYS A 902 33.49 -11.52 -13.39
CA LYS A 902 33.83 -11.79 -11.98
C LYS A 902 32.60 -11.85 -11.07
N ARG A 903 31.44 -11.33 -11.51
CA ARG A 903 30.22 -11.30 -10.68
C ARG A 903 29.78 -12.72 -10.37
N GLN A 904 29.44 -12.96 -9.11
CA GLN A 904 29.08 -14.29 -8.61
C GLN A 904 27.64 -14.29 -8.14
N ASN A 905 26.92 -15.36 -8.44
CA ASN A 905 25.68 -15.71 -7.78
C ASN A 905 26.03 -16.72 -6.70
N VAL A 906 25.68 -16.44 -5.46
CA VAL A 906 25.94 -17.31 -4.32
C VAL A 906 24.62 -17.54 -3.59
N ILE A 907 24.28 -18.80 -3.35
CA ILE A 907 23.17 -19.18 -2.49
C ILE A 907 23.69 -20.16 -1.46
N THR A 908 23.44 -19.87 -0.19
CA THR A 908 23.73 -20.76 0.93
C THR A 908 22.41 -21.21 1.55
N VAL A 909 22.23 -22.53 1.64
CA VAL A 909 21.05 -23.19 2.18
C VAL A 909 21.45 -24.02 3.39
N TYR A 910 20.81 -23.78 4.54
CA TYR A 910 20.95 -24.59 5.74
C TYR A 910 19.78 -25.55 5.85
N VAL A 911 20.08 -26.84 5.91
CA VAL A 911 19.08 -27.91 5.93
C VAL A 911 19.31 -28.90 7.06
N TRP A 912 18.23 -29.41 7.63
CA TRP A 912 18.24 -30.57 8.51
C TRP A 912 17.86 -31.82 7.71
N ALA A 913 18.82 -32.72 7.51
CA ALA A 913 18.65 -33.89 6.65
C ALA A 913 19.59 -35.03 7.02
N THR A 914 19.28 -36.24 6.55
CA THR A 914 20.27 -37.30 6.44
C THR A 914 21.27 -37.00 5.32
N ALA A 915 22.41 -37.68 5.28
CA ALA A 915 23.39 -37.53 4.21
C ALA A 915 22.78 -37.73 2.80
N ALA A 916 21.86 -38.70 2.65
CA ALA A 916 21.13 -38.92 1.41
C ALA A 916 20.16 -37.78 1.07
N GLY A 917 19.46 -37.23 2.07
CA GLY A 917 18.58 -36.06 1.91
C GLY A 917 19.36 -34.82 1.48
N ARG A 918 20.53 -34.56 2.09
CA ARG A 918 21.45 -33.48 1.71
C ARG A 918 21.86 -33.55 0.25
N ASP A 919 22.28 -34.73 -0.21
CA ASP A 919 22.71 -34.93 -1.59
C ASP A 919 21.55 -34.76 -2.58
N ALA A 920 20.34 -35.19 -2.20
CA ALA A 920 19.12 -34.95 -2.97
C ALA A 920 18.78 -33.45 -3.06
N VAL A 921 18.80 -32.71 -1.95
CA VAL A 921 18.56 -31.25 -1.95
C VAL A 921 19.60 -30.53 -2.80
N ARG A 922 20.89 -30.87 -2.69
CA ARG A 922 21.95 -30.29 -3.52
C ARG A 922 21.69 -30.57 -5.01
N GLY A 923 21.25 -31.78 -5.35
CA GLY A 923 20.83 -32.13 -6.70
C GLY A 923 19.67 -31.26 -7.19
N THR A 924 18.62 -31.13 -6.38
CA THR A 924 17.44 -30.31 -6.65
C THR A 924 17.81 -28.84 -6.87
N ILE A 925 18.60 -28.23 -5.98
CA ILE A 925 19.06 -26.85 -6.12
C ILE A 925 19.83 -26.67 -7.43
N ASN A 926 20.76 -27.56 -7.76
CA ASN A 926 21.52 -27.46 -9.01
C ASN A 926 20.62 -27.60 -10.25
N THR A 927 19.63 -28.49 -10.24
CA THR A 927 18.67 -28.64 -11.35
C THR A 927 17.75 -27.45 -11.51
N ILE A 928 17.44 -26.75 -10.41
CA ILE A 928 16.64 -25.53 -10.39
C ILE A 928 17.47 -24.32 -10.83
N TRP A 929 18.75 -24.26 -10.44
CA TRP A 929 19.61 -23.10 -10.64
C TRP A 929 20.14 -22.98 -12.07
N GLU A 930 20.51 -24.11 -12.69
CA GLU A 930 21.08 -24.12 -14.04
C GLU A 930 20.15 -23.49 -15.10
N PRO A 931 18.83 -23.80 -15.13
CA PRO A 931 17.90 -23.16 -16.04
C PRO A 931 17.70 -21.66 -15.79
N VAL A 932 17.90 -21.17 -14.56
CA VAL A 932 17.62 -19.78 -14.18
C VAL A 932 18.68 -18.81 -14.70
N LEU A 933 19.88 -19.32 -14.99
CA LEU A 933 21.00 -18.54 -15.47
C LEU A 933 20.90 -18.29 -16.98
N CYS A 934 21.24 -17.07 -17.41
CA CYS A 934 21.35 -16.76 -18.83
C CYS A 934 22.44 -17.64 -19.45
N THR A 935 22.17 -18.21 -20.63
CA THR A 935 23.22 -18.76 -21.48
C THR A 935 24.15 -17.61 -21.85
N ALA A 936 25.47 -17.80 -21.67
CA ALA A 936 26.49 -16.78 -21.94
C ALA A 936 26.16 -15.98 -23.20
N SER A 937 26.04 -14.65 -23.02
CA SER A 937 25.69 -13.70 -24.08
C SER A 937 26.59 -13.93 -25.30
N PRO A 938 26.04 -14.22 -26.51
CA PRO A 938 26.79 -13.95 -27.71
C PRO A 938 26.86 -12.43 -27.80
N LEU A 939 27.98 -11.86 -27.35
CA LEU A 939 28.41 -10.52 -27.72
C LEU A 939 28.01 -10.31 -29.20
N PRO A 940 27.22 -9.27 -29.54
CA PRO A 940 27.00 -8.95 -30.93
C PRO A 940 28.37 -8.59 -31.47
N ARG A 941 28.95 -9.53 -32.23
CA ARG A 941 30.18 -9.31 -32.98
C ARG A 941 29.96 -8.01 -33.73
N GLY A 942 30.72 -6.99 -33.34
CA GLY A 942 30.92 -5.83 -34.17
C GLY A 942 31.23 -6.36 -35.55
N ILE A 943 30.38 -6.02 -36.52
CA ILE A 943 30.63 -6.24 -37.93
C ILE A 943 31.72 -5.23 -38.28
N SER A 944 32.94 -5.58 -37.85
CA SER A 944 34.17 -5.15 -38.45
C SER A 944 34.20 -5.76 -39.84
N GLU A 945 34.25 -4.87 -40.81
CA GLU A 945 34.59 -5.05 -42.21
C GLU A 945 35.39 -6.33 -42.54
N GLY A 946 34.89 -7.08 -43.53
CA GLY A 946 35.73 -7.89 -44.40
C GLY A 946 35.93 -9.36 -44.04
N ALA A 947 34.95 -10.22 -44.33
CA ALA A 947 35.24 -11.60 -44.71
C ALA A 947 34.17 -12.16 -45.66
N LYS A 948 34.66 -12.74 -46.76
CA LYS A 948 33.91 -13.24 -47.90
C LYS A 948 33.19 -14.55 -47.57
N VAL A 949 31.96 -14.69 -48.10
CA VAL A 949 31.34 -15.87 -48.73
C VAL A 949 31.76 -17.24 -48.18
N GLY A 950 30.84 -17.92 -47.48
CA GLY A 950 30.93 -19.34 -47.17
C GLY A 950 29.90 -19.77 -46.12
N GLU A 951 28.82 -20.39 -46.58
CA GLU A 951 27.84 -21.25 -45.89
C GLU A 951 28.07 -21.53 -44.39
N VAL A 952 27.17 -21.06 -43.52
CA VAL A 952 26.94 -21.65 -42.20
C VAL A 952 25.43 -21.77 -41.99
N ASP A 953 24.92 -22.91 -42.45
CA ASP A 953 23.87 -23.75 -41.85
C ASP A 953 22.93 -23.06 -40.83
N ASP A 954 21.83 -22.50 -41.32
CA ASP A 954 20.68 -22.13 -40.48
C ASP A 954 20.04 -23.43 -39.98
N GLY A 955 20.31 -23.80 -38.73
CA GLY A 955 19.96 -25.07 -38.07
C GLY A 955 18.46 -25.38 -37.92
N LEU A 956 17.67 -25.24 -38.98
CA LEU A 956 16.30 -25.69 -39.09
C LEU A 956 16.27 -27.07 -39.76
N PRO A 957 15.56 -28.06 -39.18
CA PRO A 957 15.43 -29.37 -39.80
C PRO A 957 14.63 -29.28 -41.12
N PRO A 958 14.99 -30.10 -42.13
CA PRO A 958 14.31 -30.12 -43.42
C PRO A 958 12.89 -30.64 -43.26
N TRP A 959 11.92 -29.85 -43.72
CA TRP A 959 10.52 -30.24 -43.79
C TRP A 959 10.34 -31.18 -45.00
N GLU A 960 9.94 -32.42 -44.76
CA GLU A 960 9.23 -33.24 -45.76
C GLU A 960 7.80 -32.73 -45.96
#